data_AF-A0A972A3I4-F1
#
_entry.id   AF-A0A972A3I4-F1
#
_cell.length_a   1.000
_cell.length_b   1.000
_cell.length_c   1.000
_cell.angle_alpha   90.00
_cell.angle_beta   90.00
_cell.angle_gamma   90.00
#
_symmetry.space_group_name_H-M   'P 1'
#
loop_
_entity.id
_entity.type
_entity.pdbx_description
1 polymer ?
#
loop_
_entity_poly.entity_id
_entity_poly.type
_entity_poly.pdbx_seq_one_letter_code
_entity_poly.pdbx_strand_id
1 'polypeptide(L)'
;MKFLKFFVFALLATSISFTSCKDYDDDIDKLKTDVSSLKSTIEALQKKIEAGSTITAVETTANGITIKLSDGKSYSLTNGVNGKDGSVVTIGANGNWYIDGTDSGKPSKGSDGTNGKDGTSGKDGKDGTSGKDGKDGKDGIYYKPGDDGFWHKVDGATVTPTTDRWMVEGSSSISAKFVDGYVVLYNLEGAEGPVTIGLVSMNNLVFIPEYVTEEGTALLNFNTSITVDENKTLYATAQYQVSPTNASEKLIDIENLYFKFNNPKVLKGAIYFKPEAEFVSLEDGILTVKASIDAFAYEALEDNGNNIVQLMLTVPLTSGDEVVSDFVRVASVDVVDLTPSITVSPLADEIGYEGGDVAFTVAASGAWAISALPEWITEKEKSETAVTFTVAQNTAEQRSATVTFSLVDYPMVTKEVAITQAVYDPPIIETGVFVKATGEATNDGSSWEKATTLVKALEIAEEGDEIHIGAGTYVPTKKLTGGSAERDITFEINKNVTLIGGYPADASKGAVADKSNKTILSGNNQYYHTVTITAPAKDGEKVILKNISIKDGKAGPKDIGKVTVNGIEFLQNYGGGVSVGGSVVDFIDCEVADNSSEHAAGGGYIHNGAIASFIDSNIENNTTGASGNGAGIWNAASTTYVIGCTVSDNFSGGVAGGLYNHD
;
A
#
# COMPACT_ATOMS: atom_id res chain seq x y z
N MET A 1 -15.51 -40.86 -48.98
CA MET A 1 -15.45 -42.16 -49.69
C MET A 1 -16.86 -42.58 -50.11
N LYS A 2 -17.01 -43.53 -51.04
CA LYS A 2 -18.31 -44.03 -51.55
C LYS A 2 -19.00 -45.00 -50.55
N PHE A 3 -20.25 -45.35 -50.88
CA PHE A 3 -21.08 -46.52 -50.47
C PHE A 3 -22.02 -46.36 -49.23
N LEU A 4 -23.23 -46.97 -49.15
CA LEU A 4 -24.18 -47.50 -50.17
C LEU A 4 -25.51 -48.07 -49.55
N LYS A 5 -26.71 -47.63 -50.00
CA LYS A 5 -28.03 -48.37 -50.03
C LYS A 5 -28.67 -48.86 -48.67
N PHE A 6 -29.95 -49.27 -48.52
CA PHE A 6 -31.15 -49.40 -49.41
C PHE A 6 -32.49 -49.46 -48.60
N PHE A 7 -33.60 -48.98 -49.21
CA PHE A 7 -34.99 -49.55 -49.29
C PHE A 7 -35.74 -50.13 -48.05
N VAL A 8 -37.07 -50.07 -47.86
CA VAL A 8 -38.26 -49.35 -48.39
C VAL A 8 -39.55 -50.01 -47.82
N PHE A 9 -40.69 -49.29 -47.82
CA PHE A 9 -42.10 -49.71 -47.53
C PHE A 9 -42.54 -49.88 -46.04
N ALA A 10 -43.81 -49.65 -45.63
CA ALA A 10 -45.00 -49.07 -46.30
C ALA A 10 -46.14 -48.56 -45.36
N LEU A 11 -46.90 -47.57 -45.86
CA LEU A 11 -48.36 -47.29 -45.71
C LEU A 11 -49.03 -46.80 -44.38
N LEU A 12 -49.91 -45.79 -44.57
CA LEU A 12 -51.12 -45.36 -43.82
C LEU A 12 -51.09 -44.26 -42.73
N ALA A 13 -51.98 -43.27 -42.99
CA ALA A 13 -52.81 -42.47 -42.07
C ALA A 13 -52.25 -41.18 -41.37
N THR A 14 -52.58 -40.04 -42.00
CA THR A 14 -53.12 -38.80 -41.39
C THR A 14 -52.39 -38.09 -40.23
N SER A 15 -51.68 -37.01 -40.60
CA SER A 15 -51.67 -35.69 -39.94
C SER A 15 -51.61 -35.59 -38.40
N ILE A 16 -50.40 -35.34 -37.89
CA ILE A 16 -50.02 -34.08 -37.23
C ILE A 16 -48.55 -33.81 -37.59
N SER A 17 -48.22 -32.61 -38.03
CA SER A 17 -46.82 -32.21 -38.27
C SER A 17 -46.15 -31.91 -36.94
N PHE A 18 -45.35 -32.85 -36.42
CA PHE A 18 -44.40 -32.56 -35.36
C PHE A 18 -43.24 -31.72 -35.93
N THR A 19 -43.25 -30.41 -35.71
CA THR A 19 -42.05 -29.56 -35.84
C THR A 19 -41.10 -29.84 -34.67
N SER A 20 -40.51 -31.04 -34.69
CA SER A 20 -39.48 -31.51 -33.77
C SER A 20 -38.13 -31.55 -34.50
N CYS A 21 -37.61 -30.39 -34.82
CA CYS A 21 -36.18 -30.16 -35.02
C CYS A 21 -35.84 -28.92 -34.19
N LYS A 22 -35.09 -29.12 -33.10
CA LYS A 22 -34.44 -28.02 -32.38
C LYS A 22 -33.26 -27.64 -33.26
N ASP A 23 -33.18 -26.38 -33.68
CA ASP A 23 -32.21 -25.93 -34.68
C ASP A 23 -30.81 -25.76 -34.08
N TYR A 24 -30.20 -26.89 -33.74
CA TYR A 24 -28.84 -26.91 -33.22
C TYR A 24 -27.82 -26.43 -34.27
N ASP A 25 -28.17 -26.45 -35.56
CA ASP A 25 -27.29 -25.95 -36.62
C ASP A 25 -27.15 -24.42 -36.51
N ASP A 26 -28.24 -23.68 -36.24
CA ASP A 26 -28.19 -22.24 -35.91
C ASP A 26 -27.34 -21.94 -34.66
N ASP A 27 -27.54 -22.69 -33.55
CA ASP A 27 -26.74 -22.53 -32.33
C ASP A 27 -25.25 -22.83 -32.57
N ILE A 28 -24.96 -23.87 -33.35
CA ILE A 28 -23.59 -24.29 -33.71
C ILE A 28 -22.93 -23.27 -34.65
N ASP A 29 -23.66 -22.70 -35.60
CA ASP A 29 -23.12 -21.68 -36.53
C ASP A 29 -22.93 -20.33 -35.84
N LYS A 30 -23.78 -19.98 -34.87
CA LYS A 30 -23.55 -18.86 -33.96
C LYS A 30 -22.28 -19.10 -33.12
N LEU A 31 -22.13 -20.28 -32.50
CA LEU A 31 -20.91 -20.61 -31.73
C LEU A 31 -19.64 -20.60 -32.60
N LYS A 32 -19.69 -21.07 -33.86
CA LYS A 32 -18.56 -20.94 -34.80
C LYS A 32 -18.23 -19.48 -35.11
N THR A 33 -19.25 -18.63 -35.22
CA THR A 33 -19.11 -17.18 -35.46
C THR A 33 -18.47 -16.51 -34.25
N ASP A 34 -18.96 -16.79 -33.05
CA ASP A 34 -18.42 -16.27 -31.78
C ASP A 34 -16.97 -16.72 -31.57
N VAL A 35 -16.65 -18.01 -31.79
CA VAL A 35 -15.27 -18.53 -31.72
C VAL A 35 -14.36 -17.86 -32.75
N SER A 36 -14.85 -17.56 -33.96
CA SER A 36 -14.08 -16.85 -34.99
C SER A 36 -13.84 -15.39 -34.61
N SER A 37 -14.84 -14.73 -34.02
CA SER A 37 -14.74 -13.35 -33.51
C SER A 37 -13.78 -13.25 -32.31
N LEU A 38 -13.87 -14.19 -31.36
CA LEU A 38 -12.94 -14.31 -30.24
C LEU A 38 -11.52 -14.57 -30.73
N LYS A 39 -11.31 -15.44 -31.72
CA LYS A 39 -10.00 -15.66 -32.33
C LYS A 39 -9.44 -14.37 -32.96
N SER A 40 -10.23 -13.63 -33.72
CA SER A 40 -9.80 -12.34 -34.29
C SER A 40 -9.49 -11.29 -33.20
N THR A 41 -10.21 -11.34 -32.08
CA THR A 41 -9.97 -10.48 -30.92
C THR A 41 -8.65 -10.85 -30.22
N ILE A 42 -8.38 -12.14 -30.03
CA ILE A 42 -7.12 -12.67 -29.49
C ILE A 42 -5.95 -12.27 -30.38
N GLU A 43 -6.04 -12.43 -31.70
CA GLU A 43 -4.99 -12.01 -32.65
C GLU A 43 -4.74 -10.49 -32.62
N ALA A 44 -5.78 -9.67 -32.41
CA ALA A 44 -5.65 -8.23 -32.26
C ALA A 44 -5.02 -7.83 -30.90
N LEU A 45 -5.36 -8.53 -29.82
CA LEU A 45 -4.77 -8.34 -28.50
C LEU A 45 -3.31 -8.79 -28.47
N GLN A 46 -2.98 -9.94 -29.06
CA GLN A 46 -1.60 -10.42 -29.24
C GLN A 46 -0.76 -9.38 -29.98
N LYS A 47 -1.24 -8.83 -31.11
CA LYS A 47 -0.53 -7.74 -31.81
C LYS A 47 -0.33 -6.47 -30.96
N LYS A 48 -1.28 -6.13 -30.08
CA LYS A 48 -1.13 -5.00 -29.15
C LYS A 48 -0.12 -5.29 -28.03
N ILE A 49 -0.06 -6.54 -27.55
CA ILE A 49 0.92 -7.00 -26.56
C ILE A 49 2.32 -7.06 -27.18
N GLU A 50 2.46 -7.60 -28.39
CA GLU A 50 3.71 -7.66 -29.17
C GLU A 50 4.22 -6.27 -29.58
N ALA A 51 3.32 -5.31 -29.83
CA ALA A 51 3.67 -3.91 -30.05
C ALA A 51 3.98 -3.15 -28.73
N GLY A 52 3.59 -3.70 -27.58
CA GLY A 52 3.88 -3.16 -26.27
C GLY A 52 5.36 -3.27 -25.94
N SER A 53 6.00 -2.14 -25.64
CA SER A 53 7.43 -2.08 -25.33
C SER A 53 7.65 -1.81 -23.84
N THR A 54 8.34 -2.72 -23.15
CA THR A 54 8.70 -2.57 -21.73
C THR A 54 10.07 -1.90 -21.58
N ILE A 55 10.34 -1.27 -20.44
CA ILE A 55 11.69 -0.76 -20.13
C ILE A 55 12.60 -1.93 -19.80
N THR A 56 13.73 -2.04 -20.50
CA THR A 56 14.72 -3.12 -20.33
C THR A 56 15.99 -2.67 -19.62
N ALA A 57 16.35 -1.38 -19.73
CA ALA A 57 17.43 -0.77 -18.97
C ALA A 57 17.20 0.73 -18.75
N VAL A 58 17.73 1.24 -17.65
CA VAL A 58 17.91 2.68 -17.41
C VAL A 58 19.39 2.89 -17.14
N GLU A 59 20.07 3.56 -18.06
CA GLU A 59 21.51 3.82 -18.00
C GLU A 59 21.76 5.27 -17.63
N THR A 60 22.60 5.52 -16.63
CA THR A 60 23.09 6.86 -16.33
C THR A 60 24.01 7.36 -17.43
N THR A 61 23.93 8.65 -17.71
CA THR A 61 24.79 9.37 -18.66
C THR A 61 25.38 10.59 -17.94
N ALA A 62 26.42 11.20 -18.51
CA ALA A 62 27.05 12.39 -17.94
C ALA A 62 26.05 13.56 -17.67
N ASN A 63 24.93 13.61 -18.40
CA ASN A 63 23.96 14.71 -18.36
C ASN A 63 22.53 14.25 -18.04
N GLY A 64 22.30 13.07 -17.44
CA GLY A 64 20.95 12.54 -17.16
C GLY A 64 20.85 11.03 -17.33
N ILE A 65 19.74 10.51 -17.87
CA ILE A 65 19.53 9.06 -18.08
C ILE A 65 19.14 8.73 -19.52
N THR A 66 19.44 7.51 -19.97
CA THR A 66 18.88 6.91 -21.18
C THR A 66 18.06 5.67 -20.84
N ILE A 67 16.79 5.69 -21.21
CA ILE A 67 15.83 4.60 -21.04
C ILE A 67 15.85 3.76 -22.31
N LYS A 68 16.12 2.46 -22.20
CA LYS A 68 16.05 1.49 -23.29
C LYS A 68 14.78 0.67 -23.18
N LEU A 69 14.13 0.42 -24.32
CA LEU A 69 12.91 -0.37 -24.43
C LEU A 69 13.18 -1.76 -25.04
N SER A 70 12.24 -2.69 -24.85
CA SER A 70 12.30 -4.07 -25.37
C SER A 70 12.25 -4.16 -26.89
N ASP A 71 11.76 -3.14 -27.58
CA ASP A 71 11.79 -3.02 -29.05
C ASP A 71 13.11 -2.46 -29.60
N GLY A 72 14.10 -2.21 -28.72
CA GLY A 72 15.40 -1.65 -29.07
C GLY A 72 15.43 -0.12 -29.21
N LYS A 73 14.30 0.59 -29.07
CA LYS A 73 14.30 2.05 -29.03
C LYS A 73 14.94 2.55 -27.72
N SER A 74 15.50 3.76 -27.78
CA SER A 74 16.13 4.43 -26.64
C SER A 74 15.70 5.89 -26.58
N TYR A 75 15.49 6.41 -25.36
CA TYR A 75 15.09 7.79 -25.10
C TYR A 75 15.97 8.40 -24.01
N SER A 76 16.56 9.56 -24.26
CA SER A 76 17.40 10.25 -23.29
C SER A 76 16.64 11.38 -22.60
N LEU A 77 16.63 11.37 -21.27
CA LEU A 77 16.22 12.49 -20.42
C LEU A 77 17.47 13.19 -19.93
N THR A 78 17.59 14.49 -20.21
CA THR A 78 18.71 15.32 -19.74
C THR A 78 18.34 16.11 -18.49
N ASN A 79 19.31 16.28 -17.59
CA ASN A 79 19.20 17.15 -16.43
C ASN A 79 18.93 18.59 -16.87
N GLY A 80 18.14 19.32 -16.06
CA GLY A 80 17.97 20.76 -16.24
C GLY A 80 19.29 21.50 -16.06
N VAL A 81 19.44 22.62 -16.75
CA VAL A 81 20.57 23.53 -16.53
C VAL A 81 20.44 24.12 -15.13
N ASN A 82 21.54 24.19 -14.36
CA ASN A 82 21.54 24.87 -13.08
C ASN A 82 21.03 26.31 -13.23
N GLY A 83 20.22 26.77 -12.27
CA GLY A 83 19.87 28.18 -12.16
C GLY A 83 21.14 29.02 -12.02
N LYS A 84 21.13 30.26 -12.53
CA LYS A 84 22.23 31.20 -12.27
C LYS A 84 22.39 31.43 -10.77
N ASP A 85 23.62 31.51 -10.32
CA ASP A 85 23.96 31.91 -8.96
C ASP A 85 23.29 33.24 -8.59
N GLY A 86 22.83 33.35 -7.34
CA GLY A 86 22.25 34.59 -6.82
C GLY A 86 23.30 35.69 -6.67
N SER A 87 22.88 36.94 -6.85
CA SER A 87 23.76 38.11 -6.73
C SER A 87 24.49 38.17 -5.39
N VAL A 88 25.78 38.47 -5.43
CA VAL A 88 26.64 38.59 -4.25
C VAL A 88 26.51 39.99 -3.66
N VAL A 89 26.05 40.07 -2.41
CA VAL A 89 25.91 41.33 -1.66
C VAL A 89 27.08 41.50 -0.70
N THR A 90 27.76 42.64 -0.79
CA THR A 90 28.90 43.02 0.07
C THR A 90 28.73 44.44 0.61
N ILE A 91 29.54 44.83 1.60
CA ILE A 91 29.61 46.22 2.08
C ILE A 91 30.90 46.85 1.55
N GLY A 92 30.76 47.90 0.75
CA GLY A 92 31.89 48.63 0.18
C GLY A 92 32.66 49.44 1.23
N ALA A 93 33.91 49.80 0.94
CA ALA A 93 34.77 50.58 1.84
C ALA A 93 34.21 51.99 2.15
N ASN A 94 33.26 52.48 1.36
CA ASN A 94 32.53 53.73 1.60
C ASN A 94 31.29 53.57 2.49
N GLY A 95 31.00 52.35 2.97
CA GLY A 95 29.86 52.06 3.83
C GLY A 95 28.53 51.84 3.09
N ASN A 96 28.52 51.67 1.77
CA ASN A 96 27.31 51.33 1.01
C ASN A 96 27.15 49.81 0.80
N TRP A 97 25.93 49.37 0.50
CA TRP A 97 25.67 48.05 -0.07
C TRP A 97 26.17 47.97 -1.53
N TYR A 98 26.92 46.93 -1.84
CA TYR A 98 27.38 46.60 -3.19
C TYR A 98 26.72 45.31 -3.64
N ILE A 99 26.14 45.30 -4.84
CA ILE A 99 25.51 44.12 -5.46
C ILE A 99 26.32 43.79 -6.71
N ASP A 100 26.88 42.58 -6.77
CA ASP A 100 27.75 42.11 -7.87
C ASP A 100 28.89 43.10 -8.20
N GLY A 101 29.50 43.67 -7.14
CA GLY A 101 30.59 44.65 -7.24
C GLY A 101 30.14 46.07 -7.63
N THR A 102 28.85 46.31 -7.86
CA THR A 102 28.30 47.62 -8.19
C THR A 102 27.74 48.32 -6.95
N ASP A 103 28.15 49.56 -6.71
CA ASP A 103 27.63 50.39 -5.61
C ASP A 103 26.15 50.72 -5.81
N SER A 104 25.30 50.37 -4.85
CA SER A 104 23.86 50.67 -4.90
C SER A 104 23.52 52.13 -4.54
N GLY A 105 24.48 52.90 -4.02
CA GLY A 105 24.25 54.22 -3.44
C GLY A 105 23.43 54.20 -2.14
N LYS A 106 23.17 53.01 -1.56
CA LYS A 106 22.43 52.84 -0.31
C LYS A 106 23.39 52.56 0.84
N PRO A 107 23.39 53.35 1.93
CA PRO A 107 24.24 53.07 3.08
C PRO A 107 23.86 51.74 3.74
N SER A 108 24.86 50.98 4.20
CA SER A 108 24.67 49.70 4.88
C SER A 108 24.23 49.83 6.34
N LYS A 109 24.17 51.06 6.85
CA LYS A 109 23.69 51.41 8.19
C LYS A 109 22.77 52.63 8.11
N GLY A 110 21.70 52.62 8.90
CA GLY A 110 20.87 53.81 9.11
C GLY A 110 21.60 54.84 9.97
N SER A 111 21.13 56.09 9.96
CA SER A 111 21.56 57.12 10.91
C SER A 111 21.00 56.83 12.31
N ASP A 112 21.85 56.92 13.34
CA ASP A 112 21.46 56.63 14.73
C ASP A 112 20.29 57.52 15.20
N GLY A 113 19.27 56.88 15.79
CA GLY A 113 18.17 57.56 16.46
C GLY A 113 18.48 57.86 17.93
N THR A 114 17.91 58.92 18.49
CA THR A 114 18.06 59.24 19.92
C THR A 114 17.29 58.24 20.79
N ASN A 115 17.98 57.63 21.77
CA ASN A 115 17.41 56.60 22.64
C ASN A 115 16.15 57.06 23.40
N GLY A 116 15.11 56.22 23.36
CA GLY A 116 13.96 56.29 24.27
C GLY A 116 14.28 55.72 25.65
N LYS A 117 13.36 55.91 26.60
CA LYS A 117 13.47 55.38 27.97
C LYS A 117 12.98 53.93 28.02
N ASP A 118 13.75 53.04 28.63
CA ASP A 118 13.42 51.61 28.71
C ASP A 118 12.14 51.33 29.52
N GLY A 119 11.37 50.32 29.06
CA GLY A 119 10.21 49.78 29.75
C GLY A 119 10.53 48.46 30.47
N THR A 120 9.76 48.14 31.52
CA THR A 120 9.95 46.91 32.31
C THR A 120 9.51 45.65 31.55
N SER A 121 10.31 44.58 31.62
CA SER A 121 10.03 43.28 31.00
C SER A 121 8.70 42.64 31.46
N GLY A 122 8.00 42.01 30.52
CA GLY A 122 6.87 41.12 30.82
C GLY A 122 7.33 39.76 31.37
N LYS A 123 6.38 38.96 31.86
CA LYS A 123 6.62 37.57 32.26
C LYS A 123 6.48 36.62 31.06
N ASP A 124 7.35 35.63 30.99
CA ASP A 124 7.30 34.58 29.97
C ASP A 124 6.07 33.67 30.15
N GLY A 125 5.59 33.13 29.02
CA GLY A 125 4.51 32.14 28.97
C GLY A 125 5.02 30.72 29.28
N LYS A 126 4.10 29.81 29.61
CA LYS A 126 4.44 28.37 29.73
C LYS A 126 4.51 27.72 28.35
N ASP A 127 5.54 26.92 28.13
CA ASP A 127 5.66 26.06 26.96
C ASP A 127 4.60 24.94 26.94
N GLY A 128 4.23 24.52 25.73
CA GLY A 128 3.35 23.38 25.49
C GLY A 128 4.10 22.05 25.44
N THR A 129 3.39 20.95 25.65
CA THR A 129 3.93 19.59 25.57
C THR A 129 4.31 19.20 24.15
N SER A 130 5.51 18.64 23.95
CA SER A 130 5.98 18.11 22.68
C SER A 130 5.07 17.01 22.12
N GLY A 131 4.91 16.98 20.79
CA GLY A 131 4.27 15.87 20.08
C GLY A 131 5.18 14.63 20.01
N LYS A 132 4.61 13.49 19.60
CA LYS A 132 5.39 12.25 19.36
C LYS A 132 6.33 12.44 18.17
N ASP A 133 7.52 11.85 18.27
CA ASP A 133 8.53 11.90 17.21
C ASP A 133 8.06 11.20 15.92
N GLY A 134 8.49 11.74 14.78
CA GLY A 134 8.25 11.14 13.47
C GLY A 134 9.19 9.95 13.21
N LYS A 135 8.87 9.14 12.19
CA LYS A 135 9.79 8.10 11.71
C LYS A 135 11.10 8.73 11.23
N ASP A 136 12.22 8.10 11.55
CA ASP A 136 13.55 8.56 11.15
C ASP A 136 13.65 8.78 9.63
N GLY A 137 14.33 9.86 9.26
CA GLY A 137 14.66 10.14 7.86
C GLY A 137 15.70 9.15 7.32
N LYS A 138 15.75 8.99 5.99
CA LYS A 138 16.87 8.29 5.36
C LYS A 138 18.19 9.00 5.68
N ASP A 139 19.25 8.23 5.90
CA ASP A 139 20.59 8.76 6.15
C ASP A 139 21.00 9.83 5.14
N GLY A 140 21.47 10.96 5.66
CA GLY A 140 21.94 12.07 4.85
C GLY A 140 23.30 11.78 4.19
N ILE A 141 23.55 12.44 3.07
CA ILE A 141 24.87 12.48 2.43
C ILE A 141 25.88 13.06 3.41
N TYR A 142 27.00 12.37 3.62
CA TYR A 142 28.13 12.86 4.41
C TYR A 142 29.46 12.70 3.65
N TYR A 143 30.53 13.29 4.19
CA TYR A 143 31.88 13.21 3.61
C TYR A 143 32.84 12.61 4.63
N LYS A 144 33.71 11.69 4.18
CA LYS A 144 34.78 11.10 5.00
C LYS A 144 36.16 11.31 4.36
N PRO A 145 37.25 11.42 5.13
CA PRO A 145 38.61 11.51 4.60
C PRO A 145 39.05 10.19 3.94
N GLY A 146 39.36 10.22 2.63
CA GLY A 146 39.90 9.09 1.87
C GLY A 146 41.42 8.94 2.00
N ASP A 147 41.93 7.71 1.83
CA ASP A 147 43.38 7.41 1.90
C ASP A 147 44.21 7.98 0.73
N ASP A 148 43.52 8.46 -0.32
CA ASP A 148 44.08 9.22 -1.43
C ASP A 148 44.32 10.71 -1.11
N GLY A 149 43.93 11.18 0.09
CA GLY A 149 44.02 12.58 0.52
C GLY A 149 42.84 13.46 0.10
N PHE A 150 41.82 12.89 -0.55
CA PHE A 150 40.60 13.58 -1.01
C PHE A 150 39.38 13.23 -0.16
N TRP A 151 38.43 14.15 -0.03
CA TRP A 151 37.17 13.87 0.63
C TRP A 151 36.41 12.84 -0.21
N HIS A 152 35.78 11.86 0.44
CA HIS A 152 34.93 10.86 -0.20
C HIS A 152 33.49 11.12 0.20
N LYS A 153 32.63 11.43 -0.77
CA LYS A 153 31.18 11.57 -0.59
C LYS A 153 30.58 10.19 -0.35
N VAL A 154 29.83 10.02 0.74
CA VAL A 154 29.06 8.81 1.04
C VAL A 154 27.58 9.10 0.85
N ASP A 155 26.92 8.23 0.08
CA ASP A 155 25.50 8.33 -0.31
C ASP A 155 24.90 6.90 -0.24
N GLY A 156 24.38 6.54 0.94
CA GLY A 156 24.09 5.16 1.30
C GLY A 156 25.33 4.27 1.19
N ALA A 157 25.23 3.17 0.43
CA ALA A 157 26.36 2.27 0.15
C ALA A 157 27.37 2.81 -0.89
N THR A 158 27.09 3.95 -1.53
CA THR A 158 27.96 4.50 -2.57
C THR A 158 29.02 5.42 -1.97
N VAL A 159 30.29 5.16 -2.26
CA VAL A 159 31.42 6.00 -1.85
C VAL A 159 32.11 6.55 -3.10
N THR A 160 32.15 7.87 -3.26
CA THR A 160 32.72 8.55 -4.44
C THR A 160 33.81 9.53 -4.02
N PRO A 161 35.07 9.39 -4.48
CA PRO A 161 36.11 10.40 -4.28
C PRO A 161 35.72 11.75 -4.90
N THR A 162 35.98 12.85 -4.19
CA THR A 162 35.82 14.21 -4.70
C THR A 162 37.16 14.78 -5.19
N THR A 163 37.15 16.02 -5.66
CA THR A 163 38.37 16.77 -6.03
C THR A 163 38.92 17.62 -4.89
N ASP A 164 38.21 17.67 -3.75
CA ASP A 164 38.58 18.49 -2.59
C ASP A 164 39.54 17.72 -1.68
N ARG A 165 40.73 18.28 -1.43
CA ARG A 165 41.72 17.66 -0.52
C ARG A 165 41.35 17.93 0.94
N TRP A 166 41.30 16.88 1.76
CA TRP A 166 41.29 17.01 3.23
C TRP A 166 42.70 17.07 3.82
N MET A 167 43.68 16.54 3.07
CA MET A 167 45.11 16.60 3.40
C MET A 167 45.83 17.49 2.40
N VAL A 168 46.28 18.66 2.86
CA VAL A 168 47.08 19.59 2.07
C VAL A 168 48.56 19.40 2.42
N GLU A 169 49.29 18.81 1.49
CA GLU A 169 50.71 18.51 1.60
C GLU A 169 51.55 19.81 1.61
N GLY A 170 52.44 19.96 2.59
CA GLY A 170 53.23 21.18 2.79
C GLY A 170 52.45 22.37 3.40
N SER A 171 51.21 22.17 3.85
CA SER A 171 50.44 23.19 4.59
C SER A 171 50.86 23.29 6.05
N SER A 172 50.76 24.49 6.63
CA SER A 172 50.85 24.71 8.09
C SER A 172 49.53 24.39 8.83
N SER A 173 48.56 23.76 8.17
CA SER A 173 47.29 23.35 8.76
C SER A 173 47.31 21.87 9.18
N ILE A 174 47.01 21.62 10.45
CA ILE A 174 46.81 20.26 10.98
C ILE A 174 45.55 19.66 10.35
N SER A 175 45.65 18.46 9.79
CA SER A 175 44.51 17.65 9.34
C SER A 175 44.32 16.45 10.28
N ALA A 176 43.09 15.96 10.44
CA ALA A 176 42.77 14.85 11.33
C ALA A 176 41.95 13.76 10.62
N LYS A 177 42.25 12.48 10.88
CA LYS A 177 41.50 11.32 10.39
C LYS A 177 41.13 10.42 11.57
N PHE A 178 39.85 10.11 11.76
CA PHE A 178 39.43 9.07 12.71
C PHE A 178 39.50 7.70 12.01
N VAL A 179 40.22 6.75 12.62
CA VAL A 179 40.52 5.42 12.07
C VAL A 179 40.60 4.43 13.25
N ASP A 180 39.98 3.26 13.12
CA ASP A 180 39.98 2.17 14.12
C ASP A 180 39.90 2.61 15.60
N GLY A 181 39.03 3.58 15.92
CA GLY A 181 38.79 4.06 17.29
C GLY A 181 39.68 5.22 17.78
N TYR A 182 40.68 5.65 17.01
CA TYR A 182 41.62 6.73 17.38
C TYR A 182 41.70 7.84 16.30
N VAL A 183 42.31 8.97 16.64
CA VAL A 183 42.53 10.09 15.71
C VAL A 183 44.00 10.13 15.28
N VAL A 184 44.25 10.13 13.97
CA VAL A 184 45.57 10.39 13.38
C VAL A 184 45.63 11.85 12.93
N LEU A 185 46.58 12.60 13.48
CA LEU A 185 46.89 13.97 13.08
C LEU A 185 48.01 13.99 12.03
N TYR A 186 47.85 14.83 11.02
CA TYR A 186 48.80 15.06 9.94
C TYR A 186 49.24 16.53 9.96
N ASN A 187 50.44 16.82 9.48
CA ASN A 187 51.05 18.16 9.49
C ASN A 187 51.16 18.79 10.90
N LEU A 188 51.35 18.00 11.96
CA LEU A 188 51.60 18.54 13.29
C LEU A 188 53.01 19.14 13.35
N GLU A 189 53.11 20.43 13.69
CA GLU A 189 54.39 21.14 13.75
C GLU A 189 55.35 20.45 14.75
N GLY A 190 56.55 20.12 14.29
CA GLY A 190 57.58 19.43 15.08
C GLY A 190 57.49 17.90 15.09
N ALA A 191 56.51 17.27 14.44
CA ALA A 191 56.45 15.82 14.25
C ALA A 191 57.14 15.39 12.94
N GLU A 192 57.87 14.27 12.96
CA GLU A 192 58.52 13.70 11.76
C GLU A 192 57.54 12.92 10.86
N GLY A 193 56.27 12.80 11.26
CA GLY A 193 55.23 12.07 10.54
C GLY A 193 53.86 12.21 11.22
N PRO A 194 52.86 11.40 10.83
CA PRO A 194 51.53 11.41 11.44
C PRO A 194 51.58 11.05 12.93
N VAL A 195 50.77 11.72 13.76
CA VAL A 195 50.73 11.55 15.21
C VAL A 195 49.38 11.01 15.64
N THR A 196 49.36 9.84 16.25
CA THR A 196 48.13 9.21 16.76
C THR A 196 47.81 9.68 18.17
N ILE A 197 46.55 10.07 18.39
CA ILE A 197 45.99 10.38 19.71
C ILE A 197 44.71 9.55 19.95
N GLY A 198 44.46 9.18 21.21
CA GLY A 198 43.30 8.36 21.58
C GLY A 198 43.54 6.85 21.55
N LEU A 199 44.78 6.38 21.33
CA LEU A 199 45.16 5.01 21.72
C LEU A 199 45.11 4.93 23.26
N VAL A 200 44.20 4.11 23.78
CA VAL A 200 44.05 3.90 25.22
C VAL A 200 44.62 2.54 25.57
N SER A 201 45.54 2.50 26.54
CA SER A 201 46.08 1.24 27.06
C SER A 201 45.01 0.51 27.87
N MET A 202 44.92 -0.79 27.66
CA MET A 202 44.21 -1.69 28.57
C MET A 202 44.93 -1.69 29.93
N ASN A 203 44.16 -1.69 31.02
CA ASN A 203 44.68 -1.70 32.38
C ASN A 203 44.12 -2.86 33.24
N ASN A 204 42.99 -3.45 32.86
CA ASN A 204 42.37 -4.56 33.58
C ASN A 204 41.55 -5.47 32.64
N LEU A 205 41.44 -6.75 33.00
CA LEU A 205 40.71 -7.80 32.29
C LEU A 205 39.82 -8.57 33.27
N VAL A 206 38.52 -8.70 32.97
CA VAL A 206 37.58 -9.50 33.77
C VAL A 206 37.00 -10.59 32.89
N PHE A 207 37.05 -11.86 33.31
CA PHE A 207 36.50 -12.96 32.53
C PHE A 207 34.97 -12.87 32.43
N ILE A 208 34.44 -13.09 31.22
CA ILE A 208 33.00 -13.17 30.94
C ILE A 208 32.64 -14.66 30.84
N PRO A 209 32.00 -15.26 31.86
CA PRO A 209 31.63 -16.66 31.82
C PRO A 209 30.44 -16.92 30.89
N GLU A 210 30.62 -17.86 29.96
CA GLU A 210 29.49 -18.52 29.27
C GLU A 210 28.74 -19.47 30.21
N TYR A 211 29.45 -20.08 31.17
CA TYR A 211 28.90 -21.02 32.15
C TYR A 211 29.30 -20.66 33.59
N VAL A 212 28.35 -20.79 34.50
CA VAL A 212 28.52 -20.62 35.95
C VAL A 212 27.87 -21.81 36.65
N THR A 213 28.53 -22.41 37.64
CA THR A 213 27.94 -23.50 38.44
C THR A 213 26.80 -23.00 39.32
N GLU A 214 25.95 -23.91 39.83
CA GLU A 214 24.93 -23.58 40.86
C GLU A 214 25.52 -22.88 42.09
N GLU A 215 26.79 -23.15 42.41
CA GLU A 215 27.55 -22.53 43.50
C GLU A 215 28.17 -21.15 43.12
N GLY A 216 27.91 -20.63 41.93
CA GLY A 216 28.39 -19.33 41.46
C GLY A 216 29.82 -19.32 40.90
N THR A 217 30.40 -20.49 40.55
CA THR A 217 31.77 -20.55 40.00
C THR A 217 31.78 -20.42 38.48
N ALA A 218 32.45 -19.39 37.97
CA ALA A 218 32.71 -19.19 36.53
C ALA A 218 33.58 -20.32 35.94
N LEU A 219 33.16 -20.85 34.79
CA LEU A 219 33.83 -21.91 34.06
C LEU A 219 34.27 -21.47 32.66
N LEU A 220 35.43 -21.96 32.22
CA LEU A 220 35.83 -22.04 30.81
C LEU A 220 35.69 -23.50 30.37
N ASN A 221 34.73 -23.78 29.51
CA ASN A 221 34.36 -25.13 29.08
C ASN A 221 35.10 -25.50 27.79
N PHE A 222 35.91 -26.56 27.84
CA PHE A 222 36.56 -27.14 26.66
C PHE A 222 35.71 -28.29 26.12
N ASN A 223 35.21 -28.15 24.89
CA ASN A 223 34.21 -29.06 24.34
C ASN A 223 34.82 -30.36 23.81
N THR A 224 34.46 -31.48 24.43
CA THR A 224 34.83 -32.88 24.09
C THR A 224 34.24 -33.39 22.78
N SER A 225 33.14 -32.79 22.30
CA SER A 225 32.41 -33.24 21.10
C SER A 225 32.96 -32.67 19.79
N ILE A 226 33.83 -31.64 19.85
CA ILE A 226 34.57 -31.16 18.68
C ILE A 226 35.58 -32.25 18.29
N THR A 227 35.75 -32.48 16.99
CA THR A 227 36.67 -33.51 16.49
C THR A 227 38.08 -33.25 17.00
N VAL A 228 38.50 -34.07 17.96
CA VAL A 228 39.88 -34.21 18.44
C VAL A 228 40.76 -34.28 17.20
N ASP A 229 41.57 -33.24 16.97
CA ASP A 229 42.43 -33.16 15.80
C ASP A 229 43.50 -34.27 15.81
N GLU A 230 44.25 -34.44 14.72
CA GLU A 230 45.27 -35.50 14.63
C GLU A 230 46.35 -35.41 15.74
N ASN A 231 46.45 -34.25 16.41
CA ASN A 231 47.39 -33.96 17.50
C ASN A 231 46.77 -34.08 18.90
N LYS A 232 45.45 -34.23 19.00
CA LYS A 232 44.64 -34.27 20.22
C LYS A 232 44.54 -32.97 21.03
N THR A 233 44.16 -31.89 20.36
CA THR A 233 43.85 -30.60 21.02
C THR A 233 42.36 -30.46 21.33
N LEU A 234 42.01 -29.92 22.50
CA LEU A 234 40.68 -29.39 22.83
C LEU A 234 40.68 -27.88 22.71
N TYR A 235 39.53 -27.30 22.33
CA TYR A 235 39.37 -25.86 22.10
C TYR A 235 38.20 -25.28 22.91
N ALA A 236 38.34 -24.01 23.30
CA ALA A 236 37.30 -23.19 23.92
C ALA A 236 37.39 -21.74 23.43
N THR A 237 36.29 -21.00 23.50
CA THR A 237 36.29 -19.54 23.32
C THR A 237 36.23 -18.89 24.70
N ALA A 238 37.15 -17.98 24.98
CA ALA A 238 37.19 -17.21 26.22
C ALA A 238 36.99 -15.73 25.91
N GLN A 239 36.06 -15.09 26.63
CA GLN A 239 35.77 -13.67 26.49
C GLN A 239 36.16 -12.91 27.75
N TYR A 240 36.67 -11.69 27.59
CA TYR A 240 37.12 -10.84 28.68
C TYR A 240 36.65 -9.41 28.49
N GLN A 241 36.00 -8.83 29.49
CA GLN A 241 35.71 -7.42 29.55
C GLN A 241 37.01 -6.66 29.81
N VAL A 242 37.41 -5.85 28.83
CA VAL A 242 38.55 -4.95 28.92
C VAL A 242 38.14 -3.66 29.62
N SER A 243 39.03 -3.14 30.46
CA SER A 243 38.90 -1.81 31.08
C SER A 243 40.14 -0.93 30.81
N PRO A 244 39.95 0.31 30.33
CA PRO A 244 38.68 0.89 29.88
C PRO A 244 38.17 0.23 28.59
N THR A 245 36.86 0.28 28.33
CA THR A 245 36.22 -0.43 27.21
C THR A 245 36.64 0.06 25.82
N ASN A 246 37.28 1.23 25.74
CA ASN A 246 37.84 1.79 24.52
C ASN A 246 39.36 1.55 24.38
N ALA A 247 39.91 0.55 25.07
CA ALA A 247 41.31 0.16 24.89
C ALA A 247 41.59 -0.30 23.46
N SER A 248 42.77 0.01 22.93
CA SER A 248 43.12 -0.29 21.54
C SER A 248 43.94 -1.56 21.40
N GLU A 249 43.52 -2.44 20.49
CA GLU A 249 44.26 -3.64 20.07
C GLU A 249 45.69 -3.31 19.62
N LYS A 250 45.93 -2.13 19.01
CA LYS A 250 47.26 -1.70 18.55
C LYS A 250 48.30 -1.51 19.66
N LEU A 251 47.88 -1.55 20.93
CA LEU A 251 48.77 -1.54 22.09
C LEU A 251 49.02 -2.93 22.68
N ILE A 252 48.37 -3.98 22.16
CA ILE A 252 48.51 -5.38 22.57
C ILE A 252 49.52 -6.10 21.66
N ASP A 253 50.35 -6.98 22.23
CA ASP A 253 51.15 -7.94 21.48
C ASP A 253 50.28 -9.18 21.16
N ILE A 254 49.46 -9.07 20.11
CA ILE A 254 48.44 -10.07 19.75
C ILE A 254 49.02 -11.45 19.38
N GLU A 255 50.30 -11.53 19.04
CA GLU A 255 50.99 -12.78 18.69
C GLU A 255 51.45 -13.59 19.92
N ASN A 256 51.54 -12.95 21.10
CA ASN A 256 52.18 -13.53 22.29
C ASN A 256 51.27 -13.59 23.53
N LEU A 257 49.94 -13.66 23.34
CA LEU A 257 49.01 -13.98 24.43
C LEU A 257 49.32 -15.35 25.02
N TYR A 258 49.18 -15.50 26.35
CA TYR A 258 49.40 -16.80 26.99
C TYR A 258 48.59 -16.97 28.28
N PHE A 259 48.30 -18.21 28.65
CA PHE A 259 47.67 -18.53 29.92
C PHE A 259 48.69 -18.86 31.00
N LYS A 260 48.65 -18.12 32.10
CA LYS A 260 49.19 -18.59 33.38
C LYS A 260 48.16 -19.54 33.98
N PHE A 261 48.59 -20.66 34.56
CA PHE A 261 47.69 -21.59 35.23
C PHE A 261 48.08 -21.81 36.69
N ASN A 262 47.08 -21.82 37.58
CA ASN A 262 47.23 -22.18 38.97
C ASN A 262 46.77 -23.63 39.16
N ASN A 263 47.59 -24.41 39.86
CA ASN A 263 47.23 -25.72 40.37
C ASN A 263 47.70 -25.82 41.83
N PRO A 264 46.80 -25.98 42.82
CA PRO A 264 47.15 -26.04 44.23
C PRO A 264 47.94 -27.30 44.63
N LYS A 265 48.13 -28.28 43.73
CA LYS A 265 48.97 -29.48 43.92
C LYS A 265 49.91 -29.66 42.72
N VAL A 266 51.21 -29.43 42.93
CA VAL A 266 52.24 -29.52 41.89
C VAL A 266 52.21 -30.88 41.18
N LEU A 267 51.92 -30.88 39.88
CA LEU A 267 51.91 -32.07 39.04
C LEU A 267 53.30 -32.72 38.95
N LYS A 268 53.39 -34.02 39.26
CA LYS A 268 54.45 -34.88 38.70
C LYS A 268 54.20 -35.09 37.20
N GLY A 269 54.47 -34.06 36.40
CA GLY A 269 54.17 -34.07 34.97
C GLY A 269 53.71 -32.74 34.38
N ALA A 270 54.04 -31.59 34.99
CA ALA A 270 53.71 -30.24 34.50
C ALA A 270 54.28 -29.87 33.09
N ILE A 271 54.81 -30.86 32.36
CA ILE A 271 55.37 -30.74 31.02
C ILE A 271 54.30 -30.87 29.92
N TYR A 272 53.12 -31.42 30.26
CA TYR A 272 52.07 -31.78 29.30
C TYR A 272 50.88 -30.81 29.27
N PHE A 273 50.47 -30.25 30.41
CA PHE A 273 49.39 -29.24 30.43
C PHE A 273 49.92 -27.90 29.94
N LYS A 274 49.70 -27.62 28.65
CA LYS A 274 50.10 -26.40 27.96
C LYS A 274 48.85 -25.67 27.45
N PRO A 275 48.30 -24.72 28.21
CA PRO A 275 47.23 -23.88 27.72
C PRO A 275 47.80 -22.79 26.81
N GLU A 276 47.34 -22.75 25.56
CA GLU A 276 47.71 -21.75 24.57
C GLU A 276 46.55 -20.75 24.37
N ALA A 277 46.88 -19.52 23.99
CA ALA A 277 45.95 -18.42 23.80
C ALA A 277 46.18 -17.78 22.43
N GLU A 278 45.17 -17.79 21.58
CA GLU A 278 45.19 -17.18 20.25
C GLU A 278 44.21 -16.00 20.23
N PHE A 279 44.68 -14.82 19.83
CA PHE A 279 43.83 -13.63 19.69
C PHE A 279 42.76 -13.85 18.60
N VAL A 280 41.52 -13.43 18.86
CA VAL A 280 40.41 -13.50 17.89
C VAL A 280 39.90 -12.11 17.53
N SER A 281 39.52 -11.29 18.52
CA SER A 281 39.04 -9.92 18.30
C SER A 281 39.08 -9.07 19.57
N LEU A 282 39.03 -7.75 19.42
CA LEU A 282 38.73 -6.80 20.49
C LEU A 282 37.66 -5.80 20.00
N GLU A 283 36.40 -6.09 20.31
CA GLU A 283 35.22 -5.34 19.83
C GLU A 283 34.35 -4.91 21.01
N ASP A 284 33.88 -3.66 21.00
CA ASP A 284 33.04 -3.04 22.06
C ASP A 284 33.57 -3.24 23.51
N GLY A 285 34.90 -3.34 23.65
CA GLY A 285 35.58 -3.58 24.92
C GLY A 285 35.59 -5.03 25.38
N ILE A 286 35.23 -5.99 24.53
CA ILE A 286 35.33 -7.43 24.78
C ILE A 286 36.50 -7.99 23.98
N LEU A 287 37.50 -8.49 24.69
CA LEU A 287 38.61 -9.27 24.13
C LEU A 287 38.16 -10.72 24.01
N THR A 288 38.11 -11.24 22.79
CA THR A 288 37.85 -12.66 22.50
C THR A 288 39.17 -13.37 22.20
N VAL A 289 39.40 -14.49 22.89
CA VAL A 289 40.59 -15.34 22.78
C VAL A 289 40.14 -16.77 22.56
N LYS A 290 40.74 -17.45 21.59
CA LYS A 290 40.61 -18.90 21.42
C LYS A 290 41.64 -19.56 22.33
N ALA A 291 41.16 -20.39 23.25
CA ALA A 291 41.99 -21.17 24.16
C ALA A 291 42.12 -22.60 23.66
N SER A 292 43.31 -23.18 23.78
CA SER A 292 43.57 -24.60 23.45
C SER A 292 44.35 -25.30 24.55
N ILE A 293 44.06 -26.60 24.75
CA ILE A 293 44.78 -27.49 25.68
C ILE A 293 44.98 -28.88 25.05
N ASP A 294 46.04 -29.58 25.46
CA ASP A 294 46.27 -30.99 25.14
C ASP A 294 45.23 -31.89 25.85
N ALA A 295 44.52 -32.73 25.10
CA ALA A 295 43.45 -33.59 25.62
C ALA A 295 43.94 -34.68 26.57
N PHE A 296 45.13 -35.25 26.36
CA PHE A 296 45.71 -36.22 27.31
C PHE A 296 46.12 -35.54 28.62
N ALA A 297 46.63 -34.31 28.52
CA ALA A 297 46.93 -33.50 29.70
C ALA A 297 45.65 -33.14 30.47
N TYR A 298 44.51 -32.99 29.78
CA TYR A 298 43.20 -32.80 30.40
C TYR A 298 42.66 -34.08 31.08
N GLU A 299 42.66 -35.23 30.38
CA GLU A 299 42.26 -36.53 30.96
C GLU A 299 43.01 -36.84 32.28
N ALA A 300 44.32 -36.55 32.33
CA ALA A 300 45.14 -36.73 33.52
C ALA A 300 44.81 -35.81 34.71
N LEU A 301 44.03 -34.74 34.49
CA LEU A 301 43.56 -33.83 35.54
C LEU A 301 42.28 -34.34 36.22
N GLU A 302 41.34 -34.92 35.45
CA GLU A 302 40.10 -35.47 36.00
C GLU A 302 40.34 -36.71 36.88
N ASP A 303 41.19 -37.62 36.43
CA ASP A 303 41.48 -38.92 37.08
C ASP A 303 42.08 -38.77 38.51
N ASN A 304 42.56 -37.58 38.87
CA ASN A 304 43.12 -37.28 40.19
C ASN A 304 42.12 -36.66 41.19
N GLY A 305 40.86 -36.40 40.77
CA GLY A 305 39.70 -36.13 41.64
C GLY A 305 39.79 -34.98 42.65
N ASN A 306 40.81 -34.11 42.54
CA ASN A 306 41.16 -33.16 43.60
C ASN A 306 42.06 -31.99 43.13
N ASN A 307 42.19 -31.81 41.81
CA ASN A 307 43.03 -30.80 41.16
C ASN A 307 42.13 -29.76 40.48
N ILE A 308 41.91 -28.62 41.14
CA ILE A 308 41.26 -27.47 40.49
C ILE A 308 42.33 -26.80 39.63
N VAL A 309 42.20 -26.87 38.31
CA VAL A 309 42.99 -26.05 37.39
C VAL A 309 42.24 -24.75 37.13
N GLN A 310 42.95 -23.65 37.31
CA GLN A 310 42.46 -22.33 36.96
C GLN A 310 43.38 -21.70 35.93
N LEU A 311 42.82 -21.11 34.87
CA LEU A 311 43.55 -20.31 33.89
C LEU A 311 43.40 -18.83 34.20
N MET A 312 44.44 -18.07 33.90
CA MET A 312 44.48 -16.61 33.95
C MET A 312 45.12 -16.15 32.65
N LEU A 313 44.36 -15.44 31.82
CA LEU A 313 44.90 -14.86 30.60
C LEU A 313 45.94 -13.81 31.00
N THR A 314 47.10 -13.86 30.35
CA THR A 314 48.08 -12.77 30.34
C THR A 314 48.15 -12.21 28.94
N VAL A 315 47.97 -10.89 28.84
CA VAL A 315 48.06 -10.12 27.61
C VAL A 315 49.27 -9.20 27.73
N PRO A 316 50.37 -9.48 27.02
CA PRO A 316 51.49 -8.55 26.93
C PRO A 316 51.08 -7.32 26.11
N LEU A 317 51.57 -6.16 26.53
CA LEU A 317 51.40 -4.90 25.83
C LEU A 317 52.67 -4.55 25.07
N THR A 318 52.53 -3.80 23.99
CA THR A 318 53.63 -3.24 23.18
C THR A 318 54.59 -2.33 23.96
N SER A 319 54.21 -1.87 25.16
CA SER A 319 55.09 -1.17 26.10
C SER A 319 56.08 -2.09 26.83
N GLY A 320 55.83 -3.39 26.83
CA GLY A 320 56.52 -4.39 27.67
C GLY A 320 55.84 -4.69 29.01
N ASP A 321 54.71 -4.04 29.32
CA ASP A 321 53.89 -4.37 30.49
C ASP A 321 52.98 -5.58 30.23
N GLU A 322 52.48 -6.23 31.28
CA GLU A 322 51.49 -7.32 31.18
C GLU A 322 50.20 -6.96 31.91
N VAL A 323 49.04 -7.20 31.28
CA VAL A 323 47.72 -7.19 31.94
C VAL A 323 47.26 -8.62 32.13
N VAL A 324 46.69 -8.93 33.29
CA VAL A 324 46.19 -10.27 33.63
C VAL A 324 44.70 -10.25 33.94
N SER A 325 44.01 -11.36 33.67
CA SER A 325 42.61 -11.55 34.04
C SER A 325 42.43 -12.04 35.48
N ASP A 326 41.18 -12.19 35.92
CA ASP A 326 40.84 -13.09 37.01
C ASP A 326 41.13 -14.57 36.66
N PHE A 327 41.22 -15.43 37.67
CA PHE A 327 41.34 -16.88 37.52
C PHE A 327 39.98 -17.54 37.23
N VAL A 328 39.85 -18.15 36.05
CA VAL A 328 38.68 -18.97 35.66
C VAL A 328 38.96 -20.46 35.85
N ARG A 329 37.98 -21.23 36.34
CA ARG A 329 38.10 -22.69 36.49
C ARG A 329 37.91 -23.40 35.14
N VAL A 330 38.79 -24.36 34.83
CA VAL A 330 38.65 -25.22 33.64
C VAL A 330 37.65 -26.33 33.90
N ALA A 331 36.82 -26.65 32.90
CA ALA A 331 35.96 -27.83 32.87
C ALA A 331 35.87 -28.40 31.44
N SER A 332 35.46 -29.66 31.33
CA SER A 332 34.85 -30.23 30.13
C SER A 332 33.53 -30.88 30.50
N VAL A 333 32.44 -30.48 29.83
CA VAL A 333 31.12 -31.08 30.02
C VAL A 333 30.47 -31.28 28.65
N ASP A 334 29.86 -32.44 28.43
CA ASP A 334 29.05 -32.69 27.24
C ASP A 334 27.91 -31.66 27.16
N VAL A 335 27.97 -30.82 26.12
CA VAL A 335 27.28 -29.50 26.06
C VAL A 335 25.75 -29.59 26.04
N VAL A 336 25.18 -30.79 25.88
CA VAL A 336 23.74 -31.01 25.65
C VAL A 336 22.87 -30.72 26.88
N ASP A 337 23.41 -30.91 28.10
CA ASP A 337 22.63 -30.81 29.36
C ASP A 337 22.71 -29.44 30.07
N LEU A 338 23.46 -28.45 29.54
CA LEU A 338 23.77 -27.20 30.26
C LEU A 338 23.33 -25.88 29.60
N THR A 339 22.79 -25.88 28.38
CA THR A 339 22.31 -24.63 27.74
C THR A 339 20.80 -24.44 27.98
N PRO A 340 20.36 -23.48 28.81
CA PRO A 340 18.94 -23.22 28.99
C PRO A 340 18.34 -22.73 27.67
N SER A 341 17.31 -23.41 27.20
CA SER A 341 16.70 -23.12 25.89
C SER A 341 15.18 -23.13 25.97
N ILE A 342 14.56 -22.26 25.17
CA ILE A 342 13.11 -22.22 24.98
C ILE A 342 12.80 -21.92 23.51
N THR A 343 11.95 -22.74 22.91
CA THR A 343 11.46 -22.59 21.55
C THR A 343 9.95 -22.71 21.54
N VAL A 344 9.31 -21.91 20.68
CA VAL A 344 7.86 -21.82 20.57
C VAL A 344 7.49 -21.92 19.09
N SER A 345 6.44 -22.66 18.77
CA SER A 345 5.94 -22.82 17.40
C SER A 345 4.40 -22.87 17.39
N PRO A 346 3.71 -22.07 16.54
CA PRO A 346 4.29 -21.17 15.53
C PRO A 346 4.93 -19.90 16.15
N LEU A 347 5.69 -19.14 15.36
CA LEU A 347 6.30 -17.87 15.82
C LEU A 347 5.34 -16.67 15.70
N ALA A 348 4.26 -16.82 14.96
CA ALA A 348 3.16 -15.88 14.89
C ALA A 348 1.87 -16.63 14.55
N ASP A 349 0.72 -16.06 14.92
CA ASP A 349 -0.60 -16.56 14.52
C ASP A 349 -1.54 -15.40 14.14
N GLU A 350 -2.47 -15.66 13.24
CA GLU A 350 -3.43 -14.68 12.72
C GLU A 350 -4.86 -15.19 12.89
N ILE A 351 -5.73 -14.35 13.47
CA ILE A 351 -7.12 -14.72 13.77
C ILE A 351 -8.13 -13.66 13.31
N GLY A 352 -9.33 -14.13 12.93
CA GLY A 352 -10.45 -13.30 12.52
C GLY A 352 -10.95 -12.34 13.60
N TYR A 353 -11.75 -11.35 13.20
CA TYR A 353 -12.32 -10.38 14.12
C TYR A 353 -13.24 -11.04 15.15
N GLU A 354 -13.83 -12.20 14.83
CA GLU A 354 -14.69 -13.00 15.70
C GLU A 354 -13.98 -13.44 16.98
N GLY A 355 -12.64 -13.55 16.95
CA GLY A 355 -11.86 -14.20 18.00
C GLY A 355 -11.91 -15.73 17.90
N GLY A 356 -11.45 -16.40 18.94
CA GLY A 356 -11.32 -17.86 18.98
C GLY A 356 -10.02 -18.31 19.66
N ASP A 357 -9.67 -19.58 19.50
CA ASP A 357 -8.50 -20.16 20.17
C ASP A 357 -7.27 -20.20 19.25
N VAL A 358 -6.11 -19.79 19.77
CA VAL A 358 -4.78 -19.91 19.12
C VAL A 358 -3.88 -20.80 19.99
N ALA A 359 -3.09 -21.68 19.38
CA ALA A 359 -2.38 -22.73 20.09
C ALA A 359 -0.88 -22.77 19.72
N PHE A 360 -0.04 -22.82 20.76
CA PHE A 360 1.41 -22.81 20.66
C PHE A 360 2.00 -24.07 21.31
N THR A 361 2.93 -24.70 20.60
CA THR A 361 3.80 -25.75 21.15
C THR A 361 5.06 -25.10 21.72
N VAL A 362 5.53 -25.62 22.87
CA VAL A 362 6.70 -25.12 23.59
C VAL A 362 7.65 -26.28 23.84
N ALA A 363 8.90 -26.15 23.42
CA ALA A 363 9.98 -27.05 23.82
C ALA A 363 11.00 -26.24 24.62
N ALA A 364 11.12 -26.56 25.90
CA ALA A 364 11.91 -25.85 26.90
C ALA A 364 12.79 -26.82 27.68
N SER A 365 13.98 -26.38 28.08
CA SER A 365 14.91 -27.16 28.92
C SER A 365 14.52 -27.20 30.41
N GLY A 366 13.37 -26.62 30.78
CA GLY A 366 12.91 -26.49 32.16
C GLY A 366 11.50 -25.90 32.25
N ALA A 367 11.05 -25.60 33.46
CA ALA A 367 9.76 -24.96 33.68
C ALA A 367 9.71 -23.56 33.04
N TRP A 368 8.55 -23.18 32.49
CA TRP A 368 8.40 -21.94 31.73
C TRP A 368 7.12 -21.16 32.10
N ALA A 369 7.20 -19.84 31.94
CA ALA A 369 6.16 -18.87 32.23
C ALA A 369 5.75 -18.08 30.97
N ILE A 370 4.60 -17.42 31.05
CA ILE A 370 4.12 -16.45 30.06
C ILE A 370 3.98 -15.11 30.77
N SER A 371 4.32 -14.02 30.09
CA SER A 371 4.15 -12.65 30.60
C SER A 371 3.56 -11.73 29.52
N ALA A 372 3.10 -10.55 29.95
CA ALA A 372 2.58 -9.47 29.10
C ALA A 372 1.33 -9.78 28.23
N LEU A 373 0.44 -10.68 28.67
CA LEU A 373 -0.85 -10.86 28.00
C LEU A 373 -1.73 -9.59 28.12
N PRO A 374 -2.29 -9.06 27.01
CA PRO A 374 -3.27 -7.98 27.05
C PRO A 374 -4.65 -8.50 27.47
N GLU A 375 -5.54 -7.61 27.92
CA GLU A 375 -6.89 -7.96 28.42
C GLU A 375 -7.78 -8.74 27.42
N TRP A 376 -7.46 -8.69 26.12
CA TRP A 376 -8.19 -9.38 25.05
C TRP A 376 -7.63 -10.77 24.70
N ILE A 377 -6.60 -11.26 25.40
CA ILE A 377 -6.05 -12.62 25.27
C ILE A 377 -6.00 -13.26 26.67
N THR A 378 -6.65 -14.41 26.82
CA THR A 378 -6.66 -15.17 28.10
C THR A 378 -6.07 -16.56 27.91
N GLU A 379 -5.21 -17.00 28.85
CA GLU A 379 -4.77 -18.40 28.90
C GLU A 379 -5.99 -19.31 29.13
N LYS A 380 -6.17 -20.30 28.24
CA LYS A 380 -7.28 -21.26 28.29
C LYS A 380 -6.84 -22.57 28.92
N GLU A 381 -5.78 -23.16 28.37
CA GLU A 381 -5.20 -24.44 28.79
C GLU A 381 -3.68 -24.40 28.60
N LYS A 382 -2.93 -24.89 29.59
CA LYS A 382 -1.45 -24.96 29.56
C LYS A 382 -0.96 -26.30 30.06
N SER A 383 0.09 -26.81 29.44
CA SER A 383 0.83 -28.02 29.84
C SER A 383 2.34 -27.74 29.91
N GLU A 384 3.15 -28.77 30.12
CA GLU A 384 4.61 -28.66 30.04
C GLU A 384 5.12 -28.37 28.61
N THR A 385 4.33 -28.67 27.58
CA THR A 385 4.77 -28.63 26.16
C THR A 385 3.85 -27.82 25.23
N ALA A 386 2.80 -27.19 25.76
CA ALA A 386 1.88 -26.38 24.95
C ALA A 386 1.09 -25.36 25.79
N VAL A 387 0.55 -24.33 25.12
CA VAL A 387 -0.50 -23.44 25.62
C VAL A 387 -1.52 -23.15 24.53
N THR A 388 -2.78 -23.04 24.92
CA THR A 388 -3.86 -22.47 24.12
C THR A 388 -4.32 -21.16 24.76
N PHE A 389 -4.41 -20.10 23.98
CA PHE A 389 -5.03 -18.83 24.38
C PHE A 389 -6.38 -18.68 23.71
N THR A 390 -7.36 -18.12 24.41
CA THR A 390 -8.60 -17.61 23.82
C THR A 390 -8.44 -16.13 23.55
N VAL A 391 -8.65 -15.72 22.31
CA VAL A 391 -8.65 -14.34 21.81
C VAL A 391 -10.09 -13.84 21.76
N ALA A 392 -10.38 -12.75 22.45
CA ALA A 392 -11.70 -12.13 22.45
C ALA A 392 -12.05 -11.53 21.08
N GLN A 393 -13.34 -11.34 20.80
CA GLN A 393 -13.80 -10.62 19.61
C GLN A 393 -13.15 -9.22 19.53
N ASN A 394 -12.75 -8.80 18.33
CA ASN A 394 -12.38 -7.43 18.04
C ASN A 394 -13.58 -6.69 17.43
N THR A 395 -13.83 -5.47 17.90
CA THR A 395 -14.88 -4.55 17.40
C THR A 395 -14.32 -3.19 17.01
N ALA A 396 -12.99 -3.04 17.05
CA ALA A 396 -12.25 -1.83 16.74
C ALA A 396 -11.20 -2.11 15.66
N GLU A 397 -10.24 -1.18 15.49
CA GLU A 397 -9.11 -1.31 14.55
C GLU A 397 -8.32 -2.61 14.73
N GLN A 398 -7.54 -3.00 13.71
CA GLN A 398 -6.65 -4.16 13.75
C GLN A 398 -5.70 -4.05 14.95
N ARG A 399 -5.55 -5.14 15.70
CA ARG A 399 -4.71 -5.19 16.91
C ARG A 399 -3.74 -6.34 16.87
N SER A 400 -2.56 -6.14 17.44
CA SER A 400 -1.54 -7.18 17.60
C SER A 400 -0.98 -7.13 19.03
N ALA A 401 -0.52 -8.28 19.51
CA ALA A 401 0.20 -8.39 20.78
C ALA A 401 1.41 -9.31 20.64
N THR A 402 2.48 -8.95 21.34
CA THR A 402 3.64 -9.82 21.55
C THR A 402 3.44 -10.60 22.85
N VAL A 403 3.45 -11.92 22.78
CA VAL A 403 3.39 -12.81 23.96
C VAL A 403 4.79 -13.31 24.26
N THR A 404 5.27 -13.06 25.48
CA THR A 404 6.63 -13.42 25.89
C THR A 404 6.63 -14.66 26.77
N PHE A 405 7.26 -15.72 26.26
CA PHE A 405 7.56 -16.96 26.98
C PHE A 405 8.94 -16.84 27.62
N SER A 406 9.13 -17.32 28.85
CA SER A 406 10.44 -17.33 29.52
C SER A 406 10.66 -18.62 30.31
N LEU A 407 11.91 -19.03 30.51
CA LEU A 407 12.22 -20.03 31.53
C LEU A 407 12.02 -19.45 32.94
N VAL A 408 11.61 -20.27 33.90
CA VAL A 408 11.36 -19.86 35.29
C VAL A 408 12.67 -19.58 36.02
N ASP A 409 13.63 -20.49 35.92
CA ASP A 409 14.93 -20.38 36.60
C ASP A 409 15.93 -19.50 35.84
N TYR A 410 15.67 -19.24 34.55
CA TYR A 410 16.49 -18.41 33.66
C TYR A 410 15.62 -17.36 32.94
N PRO A 411 15.06 -16.36 33.65
CA PRO A 411 14.04 -15.45 33.09
C PRO A 411 14.53 -14.56 31.94
N MET A 412 15.85 -14.43 31.74
CA MET A 412 16.42 -13.76 30.55
C MET A 412 16.35 -14.61 29.27
N VAL A 413 16.17 -15.93 29.39
CA VAL A 413 16.01 -16.84 28.24
C VAL A 413 14.54 -16.81 27.84
N THR A 414 14.25 -16.00 26.83
CA THR A 414 12.90 -15.67 26.38
C THR A 414 12.65 -16.05 24.92
N LYS A 415 11.37 -16.27 24.59
CA LYS A 415 10.90 -16.35 23.21
C LYS A 415 9.62 -15.54 23.05
N GLU A 416 9.62 -14.63 22.09
CA GLU A 416 8.46 -13.84 21.72
C GLU A 416 7.73 -14.44 20.52
N VAL A 417 6.40 -14.36 20.53
CA VAL A 417 5.51 -14.66 19.39
C VAL A 417 4.49 -13.55 19.20
N ALA A 418 4.05 -13.34 17.97
CA ALA A 418 3.04 -12.32 17.65
C ALA A 418 1.65 -12.95 17.43
N ILE A 419 0.63 -12.41 18.07
CA ILE A 419 -0.78 -12.72 17.77
C ILE A 419 -1.39 -11.48 17.13
N THR A 420 -1.84 -11.59 15.87
CA THR A 420 -2.50 -10.49 15.15
C THR A 420 -3.97 -10.82 14.92
N GLN A 421 -4.84 -9.86 15.19
CA GLN A 421 -6.28 -9.99 15.02
C GLN A 421 -6.85 -8.91 14.10
N ALA A 422 -7.64 -9.35 13.12
CA ALA A 422 -8.29 -8.48 12.14
C ALA A 422 -9.26 -7.47 12.78
N VAL A 423 -9.49 -6.37 12.06
CA VAL A 423 -10.54 -5.37 12.35
C VAL A 423 -11.92 -5.96 12.09
N TYR A 424 -12.93 -5.55 12.88
CA TYR A 424 -14.32 -5.76 12.50
C TYR A 424 -14.67 -4.85 11.32
N ASP A 425 -14.71 -5.41 10.12
CA ASP A 425 -15.29 -4.75 8.94
C ASP A 425 -16.80 -5.10 8.91
N PRO A 426 -17.70 -4.22 9.38
CA PRO A 426 -19.13 -4.46 9.23
C PRO A 426 -19.45 -4.55 7.73
N PRO A 427 -20.36 -5.46 7.31
CA PRO A 427 -20.69 -5.57 5.90
C PRO A 427 -21.20 -4.21 5.39
N ILE A 428 -20.46 -3.61 4.44
CA ILE A 428 -20.94 -2.46 3.67
C ILE A 428 -22.33 -2.79 3.16
N ILE A 429 -23.35 -2.14 3.75
CA ILE A 429 -24.71 -2.14 3.26
C ILE A 429 -24.67 -1.23 2.03
N GLU A 430 -24.65 -1.82 0.84
CA GLU A 430 -24.91 -1.07 -0.38
C GLU A 430 -26.37 -0.59 -0.29
N THR A 431 -26.56 0.69 0.01
CA THR A 431 -27.89 1.32 0.13
C THR A 431 -28.44 1.64 -1.25
N GLY A 432 -29.70 1.29 -1.52
CA GLY A 432 -30.38 1.57 -2.78
C GLY A 432 -30.95 0.30 -3.43
N VAL A 433 -31.48 0.45 -4.64
CA VAL A 433 -32.06 -0.65 -5.43
C VAL A 433 -31.20 -0.94 -6.66
N PHE A 434 -30.72 -2.19 -6.78
CA PHE A 434 -29.75 -2.60 -7.79
C PHE A 434 -30.42 -3.22 -9.03
N VAL A 435 -30.00 -2.77 -10.21
CA VAL A 435 -30.67 -3.06 -11.49
C VAL A 435 -29.67 -3.46 -12.57
N LYS A 436 -29.93 -4.58 -13.25
CA LYS A 436 -29.16 -5.06 -14.41
C LYS A 436 -30.08 -5.28 -15.61
N ALA A 437 -29.54 -5.16 -16.83
CA ALA A 437 -30.29 -5.51 -18.04
C ALA A 437 -30.66 -7.01 -18.07
N THR A 438 -29.88 -7.84 -17.39
CA THR A 438 -30.13 -9.27 -17.13
C THR A 438 -30.79 -9.53 -15.76
N GLY A 439 -31.25 -8.50 -15.05
CA GLY A 439 -31.90 -8.64 -13.75
C GLY A 439 -33.29 -9.26 -13.87
N GLU A 440 -33.72 -10.02 -12.86
CA GLU A 440 -35.02 -10.69 -12.86
C GLU A 440 -36.03 -9.98 -11.94
N ALA A 441 -37.30 -9.88 -12.35
CA ALA A 441 -38.34 -9.21 -11.57
C ALA A 441 -38.75 -9.98 -10.28
N THR A 442 -38.27 -11.21 -10.13
CA THR A 442 -38.31 -12.06 -8.93
C THR A 442 -37.31 -11.63 -7.86
N ASN A 443 -36.24 -10.93 -8.25
CA ASN A 443 -35.23 -10.45 -7.31
C ASN A 443 -35.69 -9.17 -6.59
N ASP A 444 -35.27 -9.04 -5.34
CA ASP A 444 -35.60 -7.92 -4.45
C ASP A 444 -34.81 -6.64 -4.73
N GLY A 445 -33.75 -6.69 -5.55
CA GLY A 445 -32.90 -5.53 -5.84
C GLY A 445 -32.00 -5.11 -4.68
N SER A 446 -31.80 -5.94 -3.64
CA SER A 446 -31.03 -5.58 -2.44
C SER A 446 -29.50 -5.68 -2.57
N SER A 447 -28.99 -6.20 -3.68
CA SER A 447 -27.56 -6.16 -4.03
C SER A 447 -27.36 -6.40 -5.53
N TRP A 448 -26.14 -6.21 -6.04
CA TRP A 448 -25.81 -6.51 -7.44
C TRP A 448 -25.99 -7.99 -7.84
N GLU A 449 -25.87 -8.92 -6.91
CA GLU A 449 -26.13 -10.36 -7.11
C GLU A 449 -27.62 -10.66 -7.18
N LYS A 450 -28.44 -9.86 -6.48
CA LYS A 450 -29.90 -9.88 -6.53
C LYS A 450 -30.46 -8.71 -7.34
N ALA A 451 -29.77 -8.30 -8.40
CA ALA A 451 -30.23 -7.19 -9.22
C ALA A 451 -31.58 -7.50 -9.86
N THR A 452 -32.50 -6.54 -9.81
CA THR A 452 -33.87 -6.65 -10.35
C THR A 452 -34.00 -5.93 -11.70
N THR A 453 -35.18 -5.93 -12.29
CA THR A 453 -35.49 -5.14 -13.51
C THR A 453 -35.75 -3.68 -13.17
N LEU A 454 -35.45 -2.74 -14.07
CA LEU A 454 -35.71 -1.32 -13.82
C LEU A 454 -37.19 -1.01 -13.54
N VAL A 455 -38.10 -1.67 -14.26
CA VAL A 455 -39.55 -1.56 -14.03
C VAL A 455 -39.89 -2.00 -12.60
N LYS A 456 -39.29 -3.09 -12.11
CA LYS A 456 -39.51 -3.55 -10.74
C LYS A 456 -38.89 -2.61 -9.70
N ALA A 457 -37.70 -2.07 -9.97
CA ALA A 457 -37.04 -1.11 -9.09
C ALA A 457 -37.88 0.16 -8.88
N LEU A 458 -38.45 0.72 -9.95
CA LEU A 458 -39.35 1.88 -9.89
C LEU A 458 -40.65 1.62 -9.10
N GLU A 459 -41.08 0.36 -8.96
CA GLU A 459 -42.22 0.01 -8.10
C GLU A 459 -41.86 -0.02 -6.60
N ILE A 460 -40.67 -0.53 -6.27
CA ILE A 460 -40.28 -0.86 -4.88
C ILE A 460 -39.47 0.24 -4.19
N ALA A 461 -38.78 1.09 -4.96
CA ALA A 461 -38.08 2.25 -4.43
C ALA A 461 -39.08 3.20 -3.78
N GLU A 462 -38.74 3.76 -2.62
CA GLU A 462 -39.53 4.78 -1.92
C GLU A 462 -38.99 6.19 -2.16
N GLU A 463 -39.65 7.20 -1.60
CA GLU A 463 -39.26 8.61 -1.76
C GLU A 463 -37.85 8.85 -1.20
N GLY A 464 -36.95 9.38 -2.04
CA GLY A 464 -35.55 9.62 -1.69
C GLY A 464 -34.58 8.47 -1.98
N ASP A 465 -35.05 7.29 -2.40
CA ASP A 465 -34.17 6.15 -2.69
C ASP A 465 -33.26 6.38 -3.91
N GLU A 466 -32.08 5.75 -3.88
CA GLU A 466 -31.19 5.62 -5.04
C GLU A 466 -31.43 4.29 -5.77
N ILE A 467 -31.46 4.33 -7.12
CA ILE A 467 -31.57 3.18 -8.00
C ILE A 467 -30.30 3.09 -8.84
N HIS A 468 -29.49 2.06 -8.62
CA HIS A 468 -28.19 1.86 -9.27
C HIS A 468 -28.36 0.95 -10.49
N ILE A 469 -28.01 1.45 -11.67
CA ILE A 469 -28.35 0.83 -12.95
C ILE A 469 -27.07 0.49 -13.72
N GLY A 470 -26.88 -0.81 -14.01
CA GLY A 470 -25.82 -1.32 -14.85
C GLY A 470 -25.88 -0.81 -16.30
N ALA A 471 -24.81 -1.05 -17.04
CA ALA A 471 -24.76 -0.79 -18.47
C ALA A 471 -25.64 -1.79 -19.23
N GLY A 472 -26.23 -1.30 -20.32
CA GLY A 472 -27.15 -2.07 -21.16
C GLY A 472 -28.36 -1.24 -21.60
N THR A 473 -29.18 -1.85 -22.45
CA THR A 473 -30.42 -1.24 -22.96
C THR A 473 -31.62 -1.80 -22.22
N TYR A 474 -32.43 -0.90 -21.66
CA TYR A 474 -33.63 -1.18 -20.90
C TYR A 474 -34.84 -0.68 -21.69
N VAL A 475 -35.80 -1.58 -21.93
CA VAL A 475 -37.05 -1.26 -22.63
C VAL A 475 -38.21 -1.36 -21.62
N PRO A 476 -39.11 -0.36 -21.53
CA PRO A 476 -40.20 -0.43 -20.58
C PRO A 476 -41.25 -1.47 -21.00
N THR A 477 -41.94 -2.03 -20.00
CA THR A 477 -42.96 -3.08 -20.19
C THR A 477 -44.31 -2.76 -19.55
N LYS A 478 -44.39 -1.67 -18.77
CA LYS A 478 -45.63 -1.20 -18.14
C LYS A 478 -46.16 0.05 -18.81
N LYS A 479 -47.49 0.12 -18.90
CA LYS A 479 -48.19 1.34 -19.29
C LYS A 479 -48.06 2.39 -18.18
N LEU A 480 -47.95 3.65 -18.59
CA LEU A 480 -48.17 4.83 -17.77
C LEU A 480 -49.45 4.67 -16.94
N THR A 481 -49.43 5.10 -15.69
CA THR A 481 -50.61 5.10 -14.82
C THR A 481 -51.79 5.81 -15.51
N GLY A 482 -52.95 5.16 -15.57
CA GLY A 482 -54.13 5.66 -16.29
C GLY A 482 -54.07 5.52 -17.83
N GLY A 483 -52.95 5.09 -18.40
CA GLY A 483 -52.77 4.80 -19.81
C GLY A 483 -53.57 3.57 -20.26
N SER A 484 -54.00 3.58 -21.53
CA SER A 484 -54.85 2.53 -22.11
C SER A 484 -54.44 2.10 -23.51
N ALA A 485 -53.81 2.96 -24.30
CA ALA A 485 -53.29 2.62 -25.62
C ALA A 485 -52.13 1.61 -25.52
N GLU A 486 -51.83 0.91 -26.61
CA GLU A 486 -50.71 -0.06 -26.66
C GLU A 486 -49.35 0.65 -26.58
N ARG A 487 -49.26 1.89 -27.07
CA ARG A 487 -48.05 2.73 -27.06
C ARG A 487 -47.85 3.56 -25.79
N ASP A 488 -48.74 3.45 -24.80
CA ASP A 488 -48.62 4.14 -23.49
C ASP A 488 -47.56 3.51 -22.56
N ILE A 489 -46.70 2.63 -23.07
CA ILE A 489 -45.67 1.93 -22.29
C ILE A 489 -44.46 2.84 -22.10
N THR A 490 -43.99 3.02 -20.86
CA THR A 490 -42.97 4.03 -20.51
C THR A 490 -42.25 3.64 -19.22
N PHE A 491 -41.07 4.21 -18.96
CA PHE A 491 -40.53 4.26 -17.60
C PHE A 491 -41.23 5.41 -16.86
N GLU A 492 -42.31 5.09 -16.14
CA GLU A 492 -42.95 6.05 -15.25
C GLU A 492 -42.11 6.23 -13.97
N ILE A 493 -41.70 7.48 -13.70
CA ILE A 493 -41.03 7.88 -12.47
C ILE A 493 -42.04 8.72 -11.67
N ASN A 494 -42.71 8.08 -10.71
CA ASN A 494 -43.81 8.66 -9.92
C ASN A 494 -43.44 9.02 -8.47
N LYS A 495 -42.17 8.84 -8.08
CA LYS A 495 -41.57 9.18 -6.78
C LYS A 495 -40.30 10.02 -7.01
N ASN A 496 -39.92 10.82 -6.02
CA ASN A 496 -38.69 11.63 -6.02
C ASN A 496 -37.47 10.76 -5.69
N VAL A 497 -37.06 9.94 -6.67
CA VAL A 497 -35.93 9.00 -6.60
C VAL A 497 -34.73 9.49 -7.41
N THR A 498 -33.54 8.96 -7.08
CA THR A 498 -32.30 9.19 -7.84
C THR A 498 -31.95 7.95 -8.66
N LEU A 499 -32.00 8.02 -9.99
CA LEU A 499 -31.54 6.97 -10.89
C LEU A 499 -30.09 7.24 -11.30
N ILE A 500 -29.20 6.27 -11.08
CA ILE A 500 -27.76 6.38 -11.33
C ILE A 500 -27.35 5.31 -12.35
N GLY A 501 -27.18 5.71 -13.60
CA GLY A 501 -26.53 4.91 -14.63
C GLY A 501 -25.00 4.94 -14.50
N GLY A 502 -24.32 4.20 -15.38
CA GLY A 502 -22.85 4.18 -15.44
C GLY A 502 -22.19 3.02 -14.69
N TYR A 503 -22.93 2.11 -14.06
CA TYR A 503 -22.31 0.91 -13.48
C TYR A 503 -21.97 -0.10 -14.59
N PRO A 504 -20.94 -0.96 -14.43
CA PRO A 504 -20.66 -2.05 -15.38
C PRO A 504 -21.87 -2.97 -15.60
N ALA A 505 -21.97 -3.62 -16.76
CA ALA A 505 -23.07 -4.56 -17.04
C ALA A 505 -23.04 -5.79 -16.09
N ASP A 506 -21.83 -6.21 -15.73
CA ASP A 506 -21.49 -7.29 -14.80
C ASP A 506 -21.20 -6.78 -13.38
N ALA A 507 -21.65 -5.57 -13.03
CA ALA A 507 -21.41 -4.94 -11.71
C ALA A 507 -21.62 -5.91 -10.54
N SER A 508 -20.75 -5.82 -9.54
CA SER A 508 -20.74 -6.62 -8.32
C SER A 508 -20.46 -5.70 -7.13
N LYS A 509 -20.50 -6.22 -5.90
CA LYS A 509 -20.24 -5.42 -4.68
C LYS A 509 -19.01 -4.51 -4.82
N GLY A 510 -19.18 -3.22 -4.58
CA GLY A 510 -18.13 -2.20 -4.70
C GLY A 510 -17.95 -1.62 -6.11
N ALA A 511 -18.81 -1.95 -7.08
CA ALA A 511 -18.82 -1.30 -8.39
C ALA A 511 -19.05 0.22 -8.28
N VAL A 512 -18.44 0.97 -9.20
CA VAL A 512 -18.51 2.44 -9.25
C VAL A 512 -19.13 2.87 -10.59
N ALA A 513 -19.92 3.95 -10.56
CA ALA A 513 -20.51 4.53 -11.76
C ALA A 513 -19.49 5.35 -12.57
N ASP A 514 -19.40 5.09 -13.87
CA ASP A 514 -18.63 5.83 -14.87
C ASP A 514 -19.49 6.00 -16.14
N LYS A 515 -19.58 7.22 -16.67
CA LYS A 515 -20.42 7.53 -17.84
C LYS A 515 -20.00 6.87 -19.16
N SER A 516 -18.83 6.23 -19.20
CA SER A 516 -18.42 5.35 -20.30
C SER A 516 -19.25 4.06 -20.37
N ASN A 517 -19.76 3.58 -19.24
CA ASN A 517 -20.64 2.41 -19.14
C ASN A 517 -22.08 2.81 -19.49
N LYS A 518 -22.46 2.69 -20.76
CA LYS A 518 -23.73 3.23 -21.25
C LYS A 518 -24.96 2.48 -20.68
N THR A 519 -25.70 3.17 -19.81
CA THR A 519 -27.06 2.82 -19.38
C THR A 519 -28.06 3.53 -20.30
N ILE A 520 -28.82 2.77 -21.09
CA ILE A 520 -29.73 3.29 -22.11
C ILE A 520 -31.17 2.91 -21.76
N LEU A 521 -32.04 3.90 -21.59
CA LEU A 521 -33.49 3.73 -21.57
C LEU A 521 -34.00 3.92 -23.00
N SER A 522 -34.71 2.93 -23.55
CA SER A 522 -35.14 2.90 -24.95
C SER A 522 -36.66 2.76 -25.08
N GLY A 523 -37.29 3.68 -25.82
CA GLY A 523 -38.70 3.63 -26.23
C GLY A 523 -38.99 2.61 -27.33
N ASN A 524 -37.96 1.85 -27.75
CA ASN A 524 -38.00 0.81 -28.78
C ASN A 524 -38.61 1.28 -30.12
N ASN A 525 -38.48 2.57 -30.44
CA ASN A 525 -38.99 3.24 -31.64
C ASN A 525 -40.52 3.14 -31.84
N GLN A 526 -41.26 2.85 -30.76
CA GLN A 526 -42.69 2.55 -30.82
C GLN A 526 -43.52 3.26 -29.73
N TYR A 527 -42.97 3.48 -28.54
CA TYR A 527 -43.71 4.06 -27.42
C TYR A 527 -43.80 5.59 -27.51
N TYR A 528 -44.90 6.16 -27.00
CA TYR A 528 -45.11 7.62 -27.07
C TYR A 528 -44.07 8.41 -26.28
N HIS A 529 -43.65 7.86 -25.13
CA HIS A 529 -42.63 8.42 -24.26
C HIS A 529 -41.68 7.30 -23.85
N THR A 530 -40.37 7.52 -23.88
CA THR A 530 -39.41 6.57 -23.27
C THR A 530 -39.45 6.67 -21.74
N VAL A 531 -39.48 7.90 -21.22
CA VAL A 531 -39.59 8.22 -19.78
C VAL A 531 -40.73 9.20 -19.56
N THR A 532 -41.57 8.94 -18.55
CA THR A 532 -42.62 9.87 -18.12
C THR A 532 -42.44 10.18 -16.64
N ILE A 533 -42.18 11.44 -16.30
CA ILE A 533 -41.98 11.87 -14.93
C ILE A 533 -43.31 12.46 -14.41
N THR A 534 -43.92 11.73 -13.47
CA THR A 534 -45.22 12.02 -12.85
C THR A 534 -45.09 12.30 -11.35
N ALA A 535 -43.87 12.24 -10.80
CA ALA A 535 -43.56 12.51 -9.40
C ALA A 535 -44.02 13.93 -9.00
N PRO A 536 -44.78 14.08 -7.91
CA PRO A 536 -45.26 15.39 -7.49
C PRO A 536 -44.11 16.24 -6.93
N ALA A 537 -44.04 17.51 -7.36
CA ALA A 537 -43.15 18.47 -6.74
C ALA A 537 -43.44 18.60 -5.22
N LYS A 538 -42.40 18.45 -4.40
CA LYS A 538 -42.43 18.71 -2.95
C LYS A 538 -41.23 19.58 -2.58
N ASP A 539 -41.35 20.31 -1.47
CA ASP A 539 -40.28 21.21 -1.03
C ASP A 539 -39.02 20.41 -0.64
N GLY A 540 -37.87 20.77 -1.24
CA GLY A 540 -36.60 20.08 -1.04
C GLY A 540 -36.42 18.73 -1.75
N GLU A 541 -37.46 18.13 -2.33
CA GLU A 541 -37.38 16.86 -3.06
C GLU A 541 -37.42 17.05 -4.59
N LYS A 542 -36.80 16.13 -5.33
CA LYS A 542 -36.83 16.09 -6.80
C LYS A 542 -36.45 14.71 -7.31
N VAL A 543 -36.83 14.43 -8.56
CA VAL A 543 -36.27 13.32 -9.33
C VAL A 543 -34.86 13.69 -9.81
N ILE A 544 -33.92 12.73 -9.81
CA ILE A 544 -32.57 12.95 -10.36
C ILE A 544 -32.22 11.79 -11.28
N LEU A 545 -31.78 12.07 -12.51
CA LEU A 545 -31.18 11.09 -13.41
C LEU A 545 -29.71 11.45 -13.61
N LYS A 546 -28.80 10.48 -13.44
CA LYS A 546 -27.35 10.64 -13.64
C LYS A 546 -26.83 9.61 -14.63
N ASN A 547 -25.98 10.01 -15.58
CA ASN A 547 -25.29 9.12 -16.54
C ASN A 547 -26.23 8.21 -17.38
N ILE A 548 -27.43 8.70 -17.74
CA ILE A 548 -28.44 7.91 -18.45
C ILE A 548 -28.70 8.49 -19.85
N SER A 549 -28.69 7.62 -20.86
CA SER A 549 -29.16 7.94 -22.21
C SER A 549 -30.64 7.59 -22.36
N ILE A 550 -31.47 8.54 -22.80
CA ILE A 550 -32.91 8.37 -23.09
C ILE A 550 -33.10 8.43 -24.60
N LYS A 551 -33.46 7.29 -25.20
CA LYS A 551 -33.46 7.08 -26.65
C LYS A 551 -34.73 6.42 -27.20
N ASP A 552 -34.83 6.38 -28.53
CA ASP A 552 -35.81 5.62 -29.31
C ASP A 552 -37.28 5.94 -28.97
N GLY A 553 -37.54 7.11 -28.41
CA GLY A 553 -38.88 7.61 -28.15
C GLY A 553 -39.62 7.99 -29.43
N LYS A 554 -40.93 7.78 -29.48
CA LYS A 554 -41.75 8.11 -30.66
C LYS A 554 -43.13 8.62 -30.29
N ALA A 555 -43.23 9.91 -30.01
CA ALA A 555 -44.50 10.59 -29.79
C ALA A 555 -45.37 10.60 -31.07
N GLY A 556 -46.67 10.55 -30.89
CA GLY A 556 -47.68 10.33 -31.94
C GLY A 556 -48.06 11.58 -32.75
N PRO A 557 -48.94 11.41 -33.75
CA PRO A 557 -49.43 12.49 -34.59
C PRO A 557 -50.37 13.44 -33.83
N LYS A 558 -50.60 14.61 -34.43
CA LYS A 558 -51.24 15.78 -33.78
C LYS A 558 -52.54 15.49 -33.02
N ASP A 559 -53.41 14.64 -33.53
CA ASP A 559 -54.78 14.47 -33.02
C ASP A 559 -54.98 13.14 -32.26
N ILE A 560 -53.91 12.57 -31.67
CA ILE A 560 -53.95 11.18 -31.14
C ILE A 560 -54.53 11.02 -29.72
N GLY A 561 -54.28 11.95 -28.79
CA GLY A 561 -54.80 11.87 -27.42
C GLY A 561 -53.82 12.26 -26.31
N LYS A 562 -54.16 11.86 -25.09
CA LYS A 562 -53.46 12.19 -23.84
C LYS A 562 -53.81 11.20 -22.73
N VAL A 563 -52.93 11.05 -21.76
CA VAL A 563 -53.16 10.32 -20.49
C VAL A 563 -53.20 11.35 -19.35
N THR A 564 -54.06 11.15 -18.35
CA THR A 564 -54.13 12.04 -17.18
C THR A 564 -53.62 11.34 -15.94
N VAL A 565 -52.56 11.88 -15.33
CA VAL A 565 -51.97 11.36 -14.09
C VAL A 565 -52.00 12.48 -13.05
N ASN A 566 -52.54 12.22 -11.86
CA ASN A 566 -52.64 13.21 -10.77
C ASN A 566 -53.28 14.57 -11.16
N GLY A 567 -54.16 14.57 -12.18
CA GLY A 567 -54.79 15.79 -12.72
C GLY A 567 -53.98 16.52 -13.79
N ILE A 568 -52.78 16.04 -14.12
CA ILE A 568 -51.88 16.59 -15.15
C ILE A 568 -52.03 15.79 -16.45
N GLU A 569 -52.09 16.49 -17.58
CA GLU A 569 -52.29 15.89 -18.91
C GLU A 569 -50.96 15.63 -19.63
N PHE A 570 -50.60 14.36 -19.79
CA PHE A 570 -49.44 13.91 -20.56
C PHE A 570 -49.89 13.65 -22.01
N LEU A 571 -49.46 14.53 -22.91
CA LEU A 571 -49.88 14.55 -24.31
C LEU A 571 -49.09 13.52 -25.14
N GLN A 572 -49.77 12.52 -25.70
CA GLN A 572 -49.14 11.40 -26.44
C GLN A 572 -48.40 11.83 -27.73
N ASN A 573 -48.58 13.08 -28.17
CA ASN A 573 -48.01 13.71 -29.35
C ASN A 573 -46.85 14.70 -29.05
N TYR A 574 -46.37 14.74 -27.80
CA TYR A 574 -45.21 15.53 -27.36
C TYR A 574 -44.24 14.66 -26.55
N GLY A 575 -42.98 15.04 -26.44
CA GLY A 575 -42.01 14.44 -25.52
C GLY A 575 -41.71 12.98 -25.85
N GLY A 576 -41.19 12.72 -27.06
CA GLY A 576 -40.86 11.37 -27.52
C GLY A 576 -39.89 10.66 -26.56
N GLY A 577 -38.77 11.29 -26.25
CA GLY A 577 -37.82 10.79 -25.24
C GLY A 577 -38.38 10.93 -23.82
N VAL A 578 -38.64 12.16 -23.38
CA VAL A 578 -39.10 12.45 -22.02
C VAL A 578 -40.32 13.38 -21.96
N SER A 579 -41.25 13.11 -21.06
CA SER A 579 -42.36 14.01 -20.73
C SER A 579 -42.39 14.26 -19.22
N VAL A 580 -42.34 15.53 -18.80
CA VAL A 580 -42.21 15.97 -17.40
C VAL A 580 -43.36 16.92 -17.08
N GLY A 581 -44.27 16.52 -16.18
CA GLY A 581 -45.48 17.29 -15.86
C GLY A 581 -45.60 17.60 -14.38
N GLY A 582 -45.48 18.88 -13.99
CA GLY A 582 -45.61 19.33 -12.59
C GLY A 582 -44.55 18.81 -11.60
N SER A 583 -43.46 18.21 -12.11
CA SER A 583 -42.36 17.65 -11.32
C SER A 583 -41.17 18.61 -11.22
N VAL A 584 -40.30 18.38 -10.23
CA VAL A 584 -38.93 18.92 -10.21
C VAL A 584 -37.97 17.80 -10.58
N VAL A 585 -37.10 18.02 -11.56
CA VAL A 585 -36.13 17.01 -12.03
C VAL A 585 -34.78 17.63 -12.41
N ASP A 586 -33.70 16.94 -12.06
CA ASP A 586 -32.36 17.18 -12.62
C ASP A 586 -31.93 16.00 -13.52
N PHE A 587 -31.42 16.32 -14.70
CA PHE A 587 -30.70 15.43 -15.61
C PHE A 587 -29.23 15.84 -15.61
N ILE A 588 -28.34 14.94 -15.15
CA ILE A 588 -26.92 15.21 -14.94
C ILE A 588 -26.10 14.22 -15.75
N ASP A 589 -25.14 14.68 -16.57
CA ASP A 589 -24.37 13.83 -17.50
C ASP A 589 -25.26 12.89 -18.36
N CYS A 590 -26.49 13.33 -18.66
CA CYS A 590 -27.50 12.55 -19.38
C CYS A 590 -27.46 12.84 -20.89
N GLU A 591 -28.09 11.97 -21.68
CA GLU A 591 -28.14 12.07 -23.14
C GLU A 591 -29.59 11.85 -23.61
N VAL A 592 -30.33 12.93 -23.92
CA VAL A 592 -31.65 12.84 -24.55
C VAL A 592 -31.44 12.85 -26.06
N ALA A 593 -31.38 11.66 -26.68
CA ALA A 593 -30.94 11.54 -28.07
C ALA A 593 -31.71 10.52 -28.91
N ASP A 594 -31.70 10.73 -30.22
CA ASP A 594 -32.31 9.82 -31.21
C ASP A 594 -33.81 9.57 -30.97
N ASN A 595 -34.52 10.54 -30.37
CA ASN A 595 -35.97 10.47 -30.15
C ASN A 595 -36.73 11.21 -31.27
N SER A 596 -37.99 10.85 -31.46
CA SER A 596 -38.83 11.37 -32.54
C SER A 596 -40.23 11.73 -32.06
N SER A 597 -40.88 12.62 -32.81
CA SER A 597 -42.31 12.91 -32.65
C SER A 597 -42.95 13.12 -34.01
N GLU A 598 -44.08 12.47 -34.27
CA GLU A 598 -44.88 12.71 -35.48
C GLU A 598 -45.57 14.10 -35.42
N HIS A 599 -45.66 14.73 -34.25
CA HIS A 599 -46.13 16.10 -34.08
C HIS A 599 -45.03 17.06 -33.62
N ALA A 600 -44.68 17.13 -32.33
CA ALA A 600 -43.74 18.10 -31.77
C ALA A 600 -42.95 17.54 -30.57
N ALA A 601 -41.91 18.23 -30.10
CA ALA A 601 -41.13 17.82 -28.92
C ALA A 601 -40.53 16.39 -29.04
N GLY A 602 -39.58 16.20 -29.96
CA GLY A 602 -38.94 14.89 -30.18
C GLY A 602 -38.19 14.37 -28.95
N GLY A 603 -37.27 15.17 -28.40
CA GLY A 603 -36.46 14.83 -27.23
C GLY A 603 -37.24 14.93 -25.93
N GLY A 604 -37.79 16.12 -25.62
CA GLY A 604 -38.44 16.36 -24.33
C GLY A 604 -39.58 17.38 -24.34
N TYR A 605 -40.60 17.13 -23.52
CA TYR A 605 -41.70 18.06 -23.26
C TYR A 605 -41.82 18.35 -21.75
N ILE A 606 -41.54 19.59 -21.36
CA ILE A 606 -41.55 20.06 -19.97
C ILE A 606 -42.78 20.95 -19.79
N HIS A 607 -43.73 20.56 -18.95
CA HIS A 607 -45.06 21.18 -18.90
C HIS A 607 -45.69 21.26 -17.50
N ASN A 608 -46.81 21.99 -17.41
CA ASN A 608 -47.62 22.12 -16.20
C ASN A 608 -46.84 22.67 -14.98
N GLY A 609 -46.01 23.70 -15.17
CA GLY A 609 -45.21 24.29 -14.10
C GLY A 609 -44.03 23.43 -13.63
N ALA A 610 -43.66 22.39 -14.38
CA ALA A 610 -42.47 21.58 -14.09
C ALA A 610 -41.20 22.44 -14.08
N ILE A 611 -40.21 21.98 -13.31
CA ILE A 611 -38.86 22.54 -13.25
C ILE A 611 -37.88 21.44 -13.67
N ALA A 612 -37.22 21.61 -14.81
CA ALA A 612 -36.23 20.65 -15.32
C ALA A 612 -34.85 21.30 -15.45
N SER A 613 -33.84 20.72 -14.80
CA SER A 613 -32.44 21.15 -14.94
C SER A 613 -31.67 20.14 -15.79
N PHE A 614 -31.18 20.55 -16.95
CA PHE A 614 -30.18 19.80 -17.70
C PHE A 614 -28.80 20.35 -17.33
N ILE A 615 -27.93 19.48 -16.82
CA ILE A 615 -26.60 19.80 -16.30
C ILE A 615 -25.59 18.87 -16.98
N ASP A 616 -24.59 19.44 -17.65
CA ASP A 616 -23.51 18.74 -18.36
C ASP A 616 -24.01 17.61 -19.30
N SER A 617 -25.22 17.80 -19.85
CA SER A 617 -26.00 16.80 -20.59
C SER A 617 -26.07 17.10 -22.09
N ASN A 618 -26.30 16.08 -22.90
CA ASN A 618 -26.50 16.20 -24.35
C ASN A 618 -28.00 16.11 -24.70
N ILE A 619 -28.43 16.97 -25.62
CA ILE A 619 -29.75 16.91 -26.26
C ILE A 619 -29.50 16.89 -27.77
N GLU A 620 -29.52 15.72 -28.41
CA GLU A 620 -29.00 15.57 -29.78
C GLU A 620 -29.78 14.62 -30.69
N ASN A 621 -29.71 14.83 -32.01
CA ASN A 621 -30.38 14.00 -33.04
C ASN A 621 -31.91 13.81 -32.87
N ASN A 622 -32.57 14.61 -32.04
CA ASN A 622 -34.02 14.48 -31.85
C ASN A 622 -34.80 15.13 -33.01
N THR A 623 -35.93 14.54 -33.40
CA THR A 623 -36.64 14.91 -34.63
C THR A 623 -38.14 15.16 -34.44
N THR A 624 -38.74 16.00 -35.28
CA THR A 624 -40.20 16.13 -35.39
C THR A 624 -40.72 15.93 -36.81
N GLY A 625 -42.02 15.68 -36.93
CA GLY A 625 -42.75 15.73 -38.20
C GLY A 625 -42.69 17.10 -38.89
N ALA A 626 -43.20 17.13 -40.13
CA ALA A 626 -43.00 18.22 -41.11
C ALA A 626 -43.56 19.60 -40.71
N SER A 627 -44.38 19.70 -39.65
CA SER A 627 -44.87 20.96 -39.10
C SER A 627 -44.71 21.03 -37.57
N GLY A 628 -43.72 20.29 -37.04
CA GLY A 628 -43.45 20.17 -35.62
C GLY A 628 -42.41 21.15 -35.11
N ASN A 629 -42.61 21.69 -33.91
CA ASN A 629 -41.66 22.62 -33.29
C ASN A 629 -40.90 21.95 -32.12
N GLY A 630 -39.78 22.55 -31.72
CA GLY A 630 -39.05 22.20 -30.50
C GLY A 630 -38.48 20.79 -30.50
N ALA A 631 -37.67 20.42 -31.50
CA ALA A 631 -37.28 19.02 -31.68
C ALA A 631 -36.44 18.44 -30.54
N GLY A 632 -35.51 19.22 -29.96
CA GLY A 632 -34.80 18.88 -28.73
C GLY A 632 -35.73 18.96 -27.52
N ILE A 633 -35.91 20.14 -26.93
CA ILE A 633 -36.82 20.36 -25.80
C ILE A 633 -37.89 21.41 -26.13
N TRP A 634 -39.14 21.10 -25.79
CA TRP A 634 -40.24 22.07 -25.71
C TRP A 634 -40.57 22.33 -24.24
N ASN A 635 -40.41 23.58 -23.80
CA ASN A 635 -40.83 24.06 -22.48
C ASN A 635 -42.17 24.81 -22.63
N ALA A 636 -43.21 24.37 -21.93
CA ALA A 636 -44.57 24.92 -22.00
C ALA A 636 -45.06 25.33 -20.60
N ALA A 637 -45.22 26.64 -20.36
CA ALA A 637 -45.62 27.18 -19.06
C ALA A 637 -44.84 26.56 -17.87
N SER A 638 -43.52 26.43 -18.03
CA SER A 638 -42.60 25.69 -17.15
C SER A 638 -41.24 26.36 -17.06
N THR A 639 -40.33 25.85 -16.22
CA THR A 639 -38.94 26.33 -16.13
C THR A 639 -37.97 25.25 -16.59
N THR A 640 -37.12 25.56 -17.57
CA THR A 640 -36.01 24.69 -17.98
C THR A 640 -34.67 25.40 -17.81
N TYR A 641 -33.76 24.81 -17.05
CA TYR A 641 -32.36 25.22 -16.97
C TYR A 641 -31.50 24.35 -17.88
N VAL A 642 -30.52 24.96 -18.55
CA VAL A 642 -29.58 24.27 -19.45
C VAL A 642 -28.18 24.79 -19.13
N ILE A 643 -27.38 23.97 -18.45
CA ILE A 643 -26.11 24.34 -17.81
C ILE A 643 -25.03 23.37 -18.28
N GLY A 644 -23.95 23.86 -18.91
CA GLY A 644 -22.85 23.01 -19.41
C GLY A 644 -23.22 22.06 -20.56
N CYS A 645 -24.47 22.09 -21.04
CA CYS A 645 -25.03 21.13 -21.99
C CYS A 645 -24.60 21.36 -23.44
N THR A 646 -24.64 20.28 -24.24
CA THR A 646 -24.56 20.33 -25.70
C THR A 646 -25.95 20.16 -26.31
N VAL A 647 -26.32 21.03 -27.26
CA VAL A 647 -27.58 20.91 -28.03
C VAL A 647 -27.25 20.93 -29.52
N SER A 648 -27.19 19.75 -30.13
CA SER A 648 -26.65 19.49 -31.48
C SER A 648 -27.63 18.71 -32.35
N ASP A 649 -27.59 18.90 -33.68
CA ASP A 649 -28.20 18.01 -34.68
C ASP A 649 -29.71 17.68 -34.54
N ASN A 650 -30.45 18.41 -33.72
CA ASN A 650 -31.90 18.27 -33.57
C ASN A 650 -32.65 18.90 -34.75
N PHE A 651 -33.58 18.17 -35.37
CA PHE A 651 -34.30 18.60 -36.57
C PHE A 651 -35.80 18.82 -36.33
N SER A 652 -36.24 20.07 -36.49
CA SER A 652 -37.65 20.47 -36.46
C SER A 652 -38.13 20.79 -37.88
N GLY A 653 -39.30 20.27 -38.26
CA GLY A 653 -39.95 20.60 -39.54
C GLY A 653 -40.65 21.96 -39.54
N GLY A 654 -41.02 22.45 -38.35
CA GLY A 654 -41.57 23.79 -38.09
C GLY A 654 -40.48 24.74 -37.58
N VAL A 655 -40.60 25.19 -36.32
CA VAL A 655 -39.66 26.15 -35.70
C VAL A 655 -38.89 25.58 -34.51
N ALA A 656 -37.66 26.06 -34.34
CA ALA A 656 -36.72 25.71 -33.26
C ALA A 656 -36.36 24.21 -33.19
N GLY A 657 -35.26 23.83 -33.84
CA GLY A 657 -34.67 22.49 -33.72
C GLY A 657 -34.20 22.17 -32.30
N GLY A 658 -33.44 23.06 -31.66
CA GLY A 658 -32.90 22.84 -30.32
C GLY A 658 -33.92 23.00 -29.19
N LEU A 659 -34.13 24.24 -28.73
CA LEU A 659 -35.00 24.57 -27.60
C LEU A 659 -36.15 25.48 -28.06
N TYR A 660 -37.38 25.13 -27.70
CA TYR A 660 -38.57 25.94 -27.94
C TYR A 660 -39.24 26.30 -26.61
N ASN A 661 -39.38 27.58 -26.32
CA ASN A 661 -40.11 28.07 -25.16
C ASN A 661 -41.49 28.58 -25.59
N HIS A 662 -42.54 28.14 -24.89
CA HIS A 662 -43.93 28.52 -25.11
C HIS A 662 -44.53 28.97 -23.77
N ASP A 663 -45.09 30.19 -23.78
CA ASP A 663 -45.77 30.80 -22.63
C ASP A 663 -47.06 30.04 -22.22
#